data_AF-A0A183AE43-F1
#
_entry.id   AF-A0A183AE43-F1
#
_cell.length_a   1.000
_cell.length_b   1.000
_cell.length_c   1.000
_cell.angle_alpha   90.00
_cell.angle_beta   90.00
_cell.angle_gamma   90.00
#
_symmetry.space_group_name_H-M   'P 1'
#
loop_
_entity.id
_entity.type
_entity.pdbx_description
1 polymer ?
#
loop_
_entity_poly.entity_id
_entity_poly.type
_entity_poly.pdbx_seq_one_letter_code
_entity_poly.pdbx_strand_id
1 'polypeptide(L)'
;MLLYAERKIPTWTSLARTAPVGSTELVLSSAVLNWQPGDRIVVATTSKDYLQSEVRTITSMAPDMQGITLSEALQYKHVVYNESYGQYNFYTGAEVAVLSSNIVIQGDENSMESRFGGRILVSTSLVQNQFVLGQLKLSGVHFKQMGQSTFTSDTDARLPVAFINAGNVSSTSSLNSSIFENSFTTAIGAYGSSGLIVRDTVIFNTSGSGIILKGDRHQLLRVAIVQAGWADDTRATGQWQSDSIFIAGLDILNAPDTVLQDVSVAGARQIGLITVGFACTEDVGRYWQSVVVHSCMLGILVPDATPPCNKIANIMVYSATEFSIYWRVPTSIIGTNMQLVDNRGGVYTYVATPGARTSERHNKTVILQDSLLIGRSGLQDCSDAPRPEVISKSSKLTGIYSPQMGHVGIVSAQFLSGAFDTSLMGFVSWSTEFSLGGGAFVKNLTVVNYNKFCASTPDVFWRTDPANEDGIQPTYFSNITAIGLNPDNLVYYDRPALSAVTFDKCGDMECDGHKKVLVINADGTLFGQPTTILPQSEWQWDKNPAYGIGSSKVPRRMTTNSDGTTIDINTYWPNKGVIRDDTCEMVSTMQAYKCSAVLDHRVLLIESLDEDRILRRIAPVAFATDSLGANYLDLINGPADHGRCSSYACLKRLSAFLAIVARNQNFVLYFTGTPPQKIRLSMLQPDPTYAVRVGIDNPVSGRLDVYSDNKYILPLNGAYNDKGQVVTNVPTYSGQYLPDPAKNASGMNYFNETTQMLYVVINGPSVLEIRLQQIPSSYIRVVKVVSEASSGSRRRRSATSSGVQVEMDITTPPASTIEPVSTSTTAPETTTDTEPSVLELAHATLINGVQTNILGAALNTIVSGNTHVSQLGTAENPWIYNISDVRGTGLFAPIINASYSVLDNGYTILADEYINNTGALKFEVSLADPSYLVVLNGSRPFVVEKRRFLMEANLIGIDVQLNQTTGTNETIPRFRIQMKDKSTGKISQSLDWRVSKQPVSQSIYNLSPGV
;
A
#
# COMPACT_ATOMS: atom_id res chain seq x y z
N MET A 1 -31.40 -10.64 40.98
CA MET A 1 -32.48 -9.63 41.00
C MET A 1 -33.50 -9.95 39.92
N LEU A 2 -34.79 -9.88 40.26
CA LEU A 2 -35.91 -10.13 39.34
C LEU A 2 -36.85 -8.93 39.44
N LEU A 3 -37.04 -8.18 38.35
CA LEU A 3 -37.93 -7.02 38.32
C LEU A 3 -38.81 -7.07 37.06
N TYR A 4 -40.12 -6.98 37.28
CA TYR A 4 -41.12 -7.05 36.23
C TYR A 4 -42.04 -5.83 36.34
N ALA A 5 -41.83 -4.90 35.41
CA ALA A 5 -42.69 -3.78 35.15
C ALA A 5 -43.74 -4.16 34.08
N GLU A 6 -44.71 -3.29 33.86
CA GLU A 6 -45.62 -3.41 32.72
C GLU A 6 -44.85 -3.14 31.43
N ARG A 7 -44.87 -4.09 30.49
CA ARG A 7 -44.16 -3.95 29.22
C ARG A 7 -44.98 -3.12 28.24
N LYS A 8 -44.33 -2.22 27.51
CA LYS A 8 -44.91 -1.57 26.33
C LYS A 8 -44.76 -2.47 25.10
N ILE A 9 -45.81 -2.63 24.30
CA ILE A 9 -45.86 -3.60 23.21
C ILE A 9 -46.31 -2.95 21.89
N PRO A 10 -45.45 -2.96 20.84
CA PRO A 10 -44.01 -3.13 20.94
C PRO A 10 -43.36 -1.97 21.74
N THR A 11 -42.09 -2.11 22.12
CA THR A 11 -41.34 -1.01 22.75
C THR A 11 -40.90 0.04 21.74
N TRP A 12 -40.81 -0.34 20.46
CA TRP A 12 -40.57 0.57 19.35
C TRP A 12 -41.16 0.02 18.05
N THR A 13 -41.38 0.91 17.10
CA THR A 13 -41.81 0.63 15.72
C THR A 13 -41.21 1.70 14.81
N SER A 14 -41.51 1.72 13.51
CA SER A 14 -41.15 2.82 12.61
C SER A 14 -42.37 3.65 12.20
N LEU A 15 -42.12 4.82 11.61
CA LEU A 15 -43.16 5.57 10.91
C LEU A 15 -43.63 4.83 9.64
N ALA A 16 -44.93 4.88 9.37
CA ALA A 16 -45.54 4.50 8.10
C ALA A 16 -45.71 5.68 7.13
N ARG A 17 -45.68 6.91 7.66
CA ARG A 17 -45.79 8.15 6.89
C ARG A 17 -44.78 9.17 7.39
N THR A 18 -44.10 9.85 6.47
CA THR A 18 -43.20 10.96 6.78
C THR A 18 -43.89 11.99 7.67
N ALA A 19 -43.26 12.35 8.78
CA ALA A 19 -43.70 13.43 9.65
C ALA A 19 -42.92 14.71 9.28
N PRO A 20 -43.57 15.73 8.68
CA PRO A 20 -42.91 16.99 8.34
C PRO A 20 -42.59 17.82 9.59
N VAL A 21 -41.70 18.80 9.44
CA VAL A 21 -41.48 19.85 10.45
C VAL A 21 -42.81 20.49 10.82
N GLY A 22 -43.06 20.69 12.11
CA GLY A 22 -44.30 21.24 12.64
C GLY A 22 -45.40 20.20 12.87
N SER A 23 -45.21 18.93 12.50
CA SER A 23 -46.24 17.90 12.72
C SER A 23 -46.45 17.61 14.20
N THR A 24 -47.71 17.49 14.60
CA THR A 24 -48.14 16.94 15.90
C THR A 24 -48.77 15.56 15.75
N GLU A 25 -48.81 15.00 14.54
CA GLU A 25 -49.40 13.68 14.27
C GLU A 25 -48.34 12.74 13.71
N LEU A 26 -48.30 11.51 14.24
CA LEU A 26 -47.49 10.41 13.73
C LEU A 26 -48.39 9.27 13.28
N VAL A 27 -48.00 8.62 12.19
CA VAL A 27 -48.62 7.37 11.73
C VAL A 27 -47.55 6.29 11.75
N LEU A 28 -47.79 5.24 12.52
CA LEU A 28 -46.86 4.16 12.79
C LEU A 28 -47.07 2.98 11.82
N SER A 29 -45.99 2.24 11.55
CA SER A 29 -46.01 1.04 10.69
C SER A 29 -46.64 -0.18 11.35
N SER A 30 -46.75 -0.19 12.68
CA SER A 30 -47.39 -1.24 13.45
C SER A 30 -48.21 -0.65 14.59
N ALA A 31 -49.28 -1.35 14.96
CA ALA A 31 -50.14 -0.96 16.07
C ALA A 31 -49.40 -1.08 17.42
N VAL A 32 -49.55 -0.08 18.29
CA VAL A 32 -48.99 -0.06 19.64
C VAL A 32 -50.07 -0.34 20.68
N LEU A 33 -50.03 -1.50 21.33
CA LEU A 33 -51.19 -2.05 22.06
C LEU A 33 -51.51 -1.33 23.36
N ASN A 34 -50.50 -0.85 24.09
CA ASN A 34 -50.66 -0.26 25.42
C ASN A 34 -49.80 0.99 25.63
N TRP A 35 -49.51 1.70 24.54
CA TRP A 35 -49.09 3.09 24.62
C TRP A 35 -50.31 3.96 24.92
N GLN A 36 -50.13 5.02 25.70
CA GLN A 36 -51.25 5.82 26.21
C GLN A 36 -50.90 7.31 26.31
N PRO A 37 -51.89 8.21 26.36
CA PRO A 37 -51.67 9.61 26.69
C PRO A 37 -50.83 9.78 27.95
N GLY A 38 -49.84 10.68 27.89
CA GLY A 38 -48.85 10.90 28.94
C GLY A 38 -47.56 10.08 28.79
N ASP A 39 -47.54 9.03 27.96
CA ASP A 39 -46.29 8.34 27.64
C ASP A 39 -45.34 9.25 26.85
N ARG A 40 -44.04 9.15 27.15
CA ARG A 40 -42.98 9.79 26.38
C ARG A 40 -42.52 8.84 25.28
N ILE A 41 -42.22 9.39 24.12
CA ILE A 41 -41.64 8.68 22.99
C ILE A 41 -40.44 9.47 22.44
N VAL A 42 -39.49 8.78 21.82
CA VAL A 42 -38.48 9.37 20.97
C VAL A 42 -38.78 9.04 19.51
N VAL A 43 -38.64 10.02 18.64
CA VAL A 43 -38.62 9.85 17.18
C VAL A 43 -37.18 10.03 16.72
N ALA A 44 -36.61 8.99 16.11
CA ALA A 44 -35.20 8.96 15.71
C ALA A 44 -34.92 9.90 14.54
N THR A 45 -33.73 10.48 14.52
CA THR A 45 -33.22 11.24 13.37
C THR A 45 -33.22 10.37 12.12
N THR A 46 -33.60 10.97 10.98
CA THR A 46 -33.37 10.38 9.67
C THR A 46 -32.37 11.18 8.85
N SER A 47 -31.70 12.18 9.43
CA SER A 47 -30.75 13.08 8.74
C SER A 47 -29.29 12.70 9.03
N LYS A 48 -28.32 13.40 8.45
CA LYS A 48 -26.89 13.23 8.78
C LYS A 48 -26.51 13.89 10.12
N ASP A 49 -27.38 14.70 10.71
CA ASP A 49 -27.21 15.19 12.09
C ASP A 49 -27.85 14.20 13.07
N TYR A 50 -26.97 13.47 13.76
CA TYR A 50 -27.34 12.47 14.75
C TYR A 50 -28.15 13.03 15.94
N LEU A 51 -28.15 14.35 16.18
CA LEU A 51 -28.89 15.02 17.26
C LEU A 51 -30.32 15.43 16.89
N GLN A 52 -30.77 15.20 15.66
CA GLN A 52 -32.15 15.54 15.26
C GLN A 52 -33.18 14.49 15.70
N SER A 53 -32.86 13.70 16.74
CA SER A 53 -33.83 12.83 17.41
C SER A 53 -34.60 13.65 18.44
N GLU A 54 -35.91 13.43 18.55
CA GLU A 54 -36.78 14.30 19.34
C GLU A 54 -37.65 13.52 20.31
N VAL A 55 -37.70 13.96 21.57
CA VAL A 55 -38.62 13.39 22.58
C VAL A 55 -39.93 14.17 22.60
N ARG A 56 -41.05 13.47 22.61
CA ARG A 56 -42.40 14.04 22.67
C ARG A 56 -43.29 13.24 23.62
N THR A 57 -44.39 13.85 24.06
CA THR A 57 -45.39 13.21 24.91
C THR A 57 -46.66 12.95 24.11
N ILE A 58 -47.25 11.77 24.26
CA ILE A 58 -48.51 11.39 23.62
C ILE A 58 -49.67 12.14 24.29
N THR A 59 -50.57 12.73 23.51
CA THR A 59 -51.81 13.35 24.01
C THR A 59 -53.04 12.51 23.69
N SER A 60 -53.06 11.80 22.56
CA SER A 60 -54.13 10.88 22.20
C SER A 60 -53.64 9.77 21.27
N MET A 61 -54.34 8.63 21.32
CA MET A 61 -54.14 7.47 20.46
C MET A 61 -55.34 7.34 19.52
N ALA A 62 -55.08 7.04 18.24
CA ALA A 62 -56.13 6.69 17.30
C ALA A 62 -56.73 5.30 17.62
N PRO A 63 -57.99 5.02 17.21
CA PRO A 63 -58.64 3.73 17.50
C PRO A 63 -57.95 2.49 16.93
N ASP A 64 -57.19 2.66 15.84
CA ASP A 64 -56.40 1.60 15.20
C ASP A 64 -55.05 1.33 15.88
N MET A 65 -54.72 2.13 16.90
CA MET A 65 -53.46 2.12 17.63
C MET A 65 -52.23 2.37 16.74
N GLN A 66 -52.39 2.95 15.55
CA GLN A 66 -51.31 3.34 14.64
C GLN A 66 -51.14 4.85 14.54
N GLY A 67 -52.18 5.63 14.88
CA GLY A 67 -52.09 7.10 14.97
C GLY A 67 -51.74 7.59 16.38
N ILE A 68 -50.79 8.52 16.47
CA ILE A 68 -50.39 9.21 17.71
C ILE A 68 -50.52 10.72 17.52
N THR A 69 -51.14 11.41 18.47
CA THR A 69 -51.08 12.87 18.59
C THR A 69 -50.07 13.26 19.67
N LEU A 70 -49.25 14.27 19.40
CA LEU A 70 -48.17 14.76 20.25
C LEU A 70 -48.57 16.02 21.02
N SER A 71 -47.93 16.26 22.16
CA SER A 71 -48.11 17.47 22.97
C SER A 71 -47.49 18.71 22.34
N GLU A 72 -46.43 18.51 21.56
CA GLU A 72 -45.63 19.57 20.93
C GLU A 72 -45.29 19.15 19.51
N ALA A 73 -45.23 20.13 18.61
CA ALA A 73 -44.85 19.91 17.22
C ALA A 73 -43.39 19.45 17.10
N LEU A 74 -43.09 18.60 16.11
CA LEU A 74 -41.73 18.21 15.74
C LEU A 74 -40.95 19.39 15.16
N GLN A 75 -39.67 19.51 15.51
CA GLN A 75 -38.77 20.55 14.98
C GLN A 75 -38.07 20.09 13.69
N TYR A 76 -37.90 18.79 13.52
CA TYR A 76 -37.25 18.17 12.38
C TYR A 76 -38.21 17.32 11.55
N LYS A 77 -37.82 17.07 10.30
CA LYS A 77 -38.52 16.16 9.41
C LYS A 77 -38.04 14.74 9.69
N HIS A 78 -38.97 13.82 9.92
CA HIS A 78 -38.68 12.40 10.09
C HIS A 78 -39.26 11.61 8.93
N VAL A 79 -38.37 10.99 8.14
CA VAL A 79 -38.71 10.49 6.80
C VAL A 79 -39.15 9.04 6.83
N VAL A 80 -40.13 8.72 5.98
CA VAL A 80 -40.43 7.37 5.49
C VAL A 80 -40.12 7.33 4.01
N TYR A 81 -39.40 6.29 3.61
CA TYR A 81 -38.97 6.07 2.25
C TYR A 81 -39.33 4.65 1.83
N ASN A 82 -39.95 4.52 0.66
CA ASN A 82 -40.40 3.25 0.13
C ASN A 82 -40.35 3.30 -1.40
N GLU A 83 -39.24 2.85 -1.98
CA GLU A 83 -39.06 2.79 -3.43
C GLU A 83 -38.40 1.47 -3.84
N SER A 84 -38.64 1.08 -5.08
CA SER A 84 -38.06 -0.11 -5.70
C SER A 84 -37.02 0.27 -6.74
N TYR A 85 -35.87 -0.41 -6.70
CA TYR A 85 -34.76 -0.22 -7.62
C TYR A 85 -34.35 -1.57 -8.20
N GLY A 86 -34.78 -1.83 -9.44
CA GLY A 86 -34.59 -3.13 -10.07
C GLY A 86 -35.27 -4.22 -9.24
N GLN A 87 -34.49 -5.18 -8.75
CA GLN A 87 -34.99 -6.28 -7.92
C GLN A 87 -35.05 -5.98 -6.42
N TYR A 88 -34.50 -4.83 -5.99
CA TYR A 88 -34.40 -4.49 -4.57
C TYR A 88 -35.50 -3.52 -4.16
N ASN A 89 -36.09 -3.78 -2.99
CA ASN A 89 -36.96 -2.84 -2.31
C ASN A 89 -36.17 -2.18 -1.18
N PHE A 90 -36.09 -0.84 -1.22
CA PHE A 90 -35.53 -0.05 -0.13
C PHE A 90 -36.68 0.60 0.63
N TYR A 91 -36.94 0.06 1.83
CA TYR A 91 -37.95 0.55 2.75
C TYR A 91 -37.28 0.96 4.06
N THR A 92 -37.49 2.20 4.49
CA THR A 92 -37.08 2.69 5.81
C THR A 92 -38.08 3.71 6.33
N GLY A 93 -38.17 3.83 7.65
CA GLY A 93 -38.97 4.84 8.32
C GLY A 93 -38.38 5.13 9.70
N ALA A 94 -38.38 6.40 10.10
CA ALA A 94 -37.84 6.81 11.40
C ALA A 94 -38.37 5.94 12.55
N GLU A 95 -37.47 5.46 13.40
CA GLU A 95 -37.84 4.70 14.58
C GLU A 95 -38.59 5.58 15.57
N VAL A 96 -39.68 5.05 16.12
CA VAL A 96 -40.46 5.64 17.20
C VAL A 96 -40.45 4.67 18.36
N ALA A 97 -39.89 5.10 19.49
CA ALA A 97 -39.67 4.24 20.64
C ALA A 97 -40.22 4.86 21.94
N VAL A 98 -40.79 4.05 22.81
CA VAL A 98 -41.36 4.50 24.09
C VAL A 98 -40.29 4.67 25.16
N LEU A 99 -40.41 5.74 25.94
CA LEU A 99 -39.51 6.13 27.04
C LEU A 99 -40.24 6.22 28.39
N SER A 100 -41.30 5.42 28.55
CA SER A 100 -42.16 5.37 29.74
C SER A 100 -42.31 3.95 30.27
N SER A 101 -42.25 3.82 31.59
CA SER A 101 -42.50 2.59 32.34
C SER A 101 -43.06 2.92 33.72
N ASN A 102 -43.77 1.98 34.33
CA ASN A 102 -44.24 2.10 35.71
C ASN A 102 -43.16 1.76 36.75
N ILE A 103 -42.00 1.20 36.34
CA ILE A 103 -40.82 1.06 37.22
C ILE A 103 -39.65 1.78 36.58
N VAL A 104 -39.16 2.81 37.28
CA VAL A 104 -37.99 3.60 36.90
C VAL A 104 -36.91 3.45 37.96
N ILE A 105 -35.70 3.07 37.55
CA ILE A 105 -34.48 3.13 38.35
C ILE A 105 -33.66 4.29 37.80
N GLN A 106 -33.35 5.27 38.64
CA GLN A 106 -32.69 6.49 38.18
C GLN A 106 -31.58 6.99 39.11
N GLY A 107 -30.69 7.79 38.53
CA GLY A 107 -29.77 8.65 39.28
C GLY A 107 -30.53 9.67 40.12
N ASP A 108 -29.82 10.24 41.10
CA ASP A 108 -30.33 11.34 41.91
C ASP A 108 -30.25 12.69 41.16
N GLU A 109 -30.72 13.76 41.80
CA GLU A 109 -30.75 15.11 41.23
C GLU A 109 -29.36 15.63 40.82
N ASN A 110 -28.30 15.17 41.51
CA ASN A 110 -26.91 15.57 41.24
C ASN A 110 -26.26 14.76 40.12
N SER A 111 -26.87 13.63 39.71
CA SER A 111 -26.28 12.70 38.76
C SER A 111 -26.09 13.32 37.38
N MET A 112 -26.97 14.24 36.97
CA MET A 112 -26.87 14.96 35.69
C MET A 112 -25.64 15.86 35.59
N GLU A 113 -25.34 16.60 36.65
CA GLU A 113 -24.19 17.51 36.70
C GLU A 113 -22.88 16.73 36.92
N SER A 114 -22.89 15.77 37.86
CA SER A 114 -21.71 14.96 38.21
C SER A 114 -21.37 13.87 37.19
N ARG A 115 -22.31 13.52 36.30
CA ARG A 115 -22.23 12.36 35.39
C ARG A 115 -21.93 11.06 36.15
N PHE A 116 -22.52 10.94 37.33
CA PHE A 116 -22.31 9.86 38.29
C PHE A 116 -23.66 9.36 38.80
N GLY A 117 -24.20 8.32 38.16
CA GLY A 117 -25.42 7.65 38.56
C GLY A 117 -25.19 6.26 39.17
N GLY A 118 -26.30 5.56 39.42
CA GLY A 118 -26.27 4.17 39.88
C GLY A 118 -25.71 3.19 38.84
N ARG A 119 -25.42 1.96 39.26
CA ARG A 119 -25.08 0.83 38.37
C ARG A 119 -25.67 -0.49 38.86
N ILE A 120 -25.92 -1.43 37.96
CA ILE A 120 -26.20 -2.83 38.27
C ILE A 120 -25.04 -3.69 37.75
N LEU A 121 -24.41 -4.44 38.64
CA LEU A 121 -23.36 -5.38 38.32
C LEU A 121 -23.85 -6.82 38.48
N VAL A 122 -23.68 -7.63 37.44
CA VAL A 122 -23.85 -9.08 37.46
C VAL A 122 -22.49 -9.71 37.29
N SER A 123 -22.07 -10.52 38.26
CA SER A 123 -20.76 -11.17 38.26
C SER A 123 -20.83 -12.49 39.04
N THR A 124 -19.77 -13.29 38.95
CA THR A 124 -19.54 -14.40 39.88
C THR A 124 -18.79 -13.90 41.11
N SER A 125 -19.25 -14.26 42.31
CA SER A 125 -18.54 -13.96 43.56
C SER A 125 -18.24 -15.24 44.32
N LEU A 126 -17.11 -15.28 45.01
CA LEU A 126 -16.81 -16.33 45.96
C LEU A 126 -17.53 -16.03 47.28
N VAL A 127 -18.49 -16.88 47.66
CA VAL A 127 -19.20 -16.82 48.94
C VAL A 127 -19.00 -18.14 49.64
N GLN A 128 -18.38 -18.13 50.84
CA GLN A 128 -18.12 -19.34 51.63
C GLN A 128 -17.40 -20.47 50.83
N ASN A 129 -16.36 -20.11 50.07
CA ASN A 129 -15.63 -21.00 49.16
C ASN A 129 -16.45 -21.62 48.02
N GLN A 130 -17.65 -21.11 47.73
CA GLN A 130 -18.44 -21.48 46.56
C GLN A 130 -18.59 -20.31 45.61
N PHE A 131 -18.45 -20.56 44.31
CA PHE A 131 -18.76 -19.57 43.29
C PHE A 131 -20.28 -19.43 43.17
N VAL A 132 -20.79 -18.25 43.51
CA VAL A 132 -22.19 -17.88 43.34
C VAL A 132 -22.30 -16.98 42.12
N LEU A 133 -23.13 -17.40 41.16
CA LEU A 133 -23.41 -16.63 39.96
C LEU A 133 -24.56 -15.63 40.21
N GLY A 134 -24.29 -14.34 40.00
CA GLY A 134 -25.32 -13.32 39.95
C GLY A 134 -26.32 -13.57 38.83
N GLN A 135 -27.60 -13.27 39.06
CA GLN A 135 -28.67 -13.46 38.09
C GLN A 135 -29.49 -12.16 37.95
N LEU A 136 -29.86 -11.81 36.72
CA LEU A 136 -30.63 -10.60 36.43
C LEU A 136 -31.71 -10.87 35.38
N LYS A 137 -32.98 -10.85 35.78
CA LYS A 137 -34.10 -10.86 34.83
C LYS A 137 -34.90 -9.57 34.97
N LEU A 138 -34.93 -8.81 33.89
CA LEU A 138 -35.61 -7.52 33.81
C LEU A 138 -36.68 -7.58 32.71
N SER A 139 -37.85 -7.03 33.02
CA SER A 139 -38.96 -6.91 32.07
C SER A 139 -39.60 -5.53 32.19
N GLY A 140 -39.60 -4.73 31.13
CA GLY A 140 -40.30 -3.43 31.12
C GLY A 140 -39.64 -2.31 31.92
N VAL A 141 -38.50 -2.54 32.57
CA VAL A 141 -37.88 -1.57 33.51
C VAL A 141 -37.18 -0.44 32.76
N HIS A 142 -37.35 0.79 33.23
CA HIS A 142 -36.70 1.98 32.70
C HIS A 142 -35.51 2.40 33.58
N PHE A 143 -34.33 2.53 32.97
CA PHE A 143 -33.10 3.05 33.55
C PHE A 143 -32.86 4.47 33.05
N LYS A 144 -32.88 5.46 33.94
CA LYS A 144 -32.74 6.87 33.56
C LYS A 144 -31.56 7.52 34.29
N GLN A 145 -30.68 8.22 33.58
CA GLN A 145 -29.57 8.96 34.23
C GLN A 145 -28.68 8.04 35.08
N MET A 146 -28.29 6.89 34.50
CA MET A 146 -27.48 5.89 35.19
C MET A 146 -26.09 5.72 34.56
N GLY A 147 -25.21 5.04 35.30
CA GLY A 147 -23.82 4.81 34.95
C GLY A 147 -22.87 5.93 35.39
N GLN A 148 -21.56 5.70 35.29
CA GLN A 148 -20.53 6.63 35.77
C GLN A 148 -19.49 6.88 34.68
N SER A 149 -19.37 8.13 34.24
CA SER A 149 -18.62 8.53 33.04
C SER A 149 -17.09 8.30 33.10
N THR A 150 -16.52 8.21 34.31
CA THR A 150 -15.07 8.05 34.52
C THR A 150 -14.61 6.60 34.65
N PHE A 151 -15.53 5.63 34.68
CA PHE A 151 -15.23 4.21 34.91
C PHE A 151 -15.69 3.34 33.74
N THR A 152 -14.85 3.29 32.71
CA THR A 152 -15.14 2.63 31.42
C THR A 152 -14.27 1.41 31.14
N SER A 153 -13.38 1.00 32.05
CA SER A 153 -12.55 -0.20 31.85
C SER A 153 -13.39 -1.47 31.92
N ASP A 154 -13.06 -2.48 31.12
CA ASP A 154 -13.79 -3.76 31.11
C ASP A 154 -13.87 -4.44 32.50
N THR A 155 -12.88 -4.21 33.36
CA THR A 155 -12.77 -4.81 34.69
C THR A 155 -13.53 -4.06 35.78
N ASP A 156 -13.89 -2.79 35.56
CA ASP A 156 -14.74 -1.99 36.46
C ASP A 156 -15.71 -1.12 35.67
N ALA A 157 -16.39 -1.71 34.68
CA ALA A 157 -17.35 -0.99 33.86
C ALA A 157 -18.56 -0.59 34.73
N ARG A 158 -18.73 0.71 34.99
CA ARG A 158 -19.82 1.23 35.84
C ARG A 158 -21.00 1.70 35.01
N LEU A 159 -21.58 0.74 34.30
CA LEU A 159 -22.69 0.94 33.37
C LEU A 159 -24.04 0.88 34.10
N PRO A 160 -25.14 1.39 33.51
CA PRO A 160 -26.48 1.09 34.02
C PRO A 160 -26.70 -0.40 34.28
N VAL A 161 -26.30 -1.27 33.32
CA VAL A 161 -26.24 -2.72 33.50
C VAL A 161 -24.93 -3.27 32.92
N ALA A 162 -24.12 -3.93 33.76
CA ALA A 162 -22.89 -4.60 33.36
C ALA A 162 -22.87 -6.07 33.81
N PHE A 163 -22.52 -6.98 32.89
CA PHE A 163 -22.16 -8.36 33.17
C PHE A 163 -20.65 -8.48 33.08
N ILE A 164 -19.95 -8.72 34.19
CA ILE A 164 -18.49 -8.80 34.23
C ILE A 164 -18.10 -10.16 34.79
N ASN A 165 -17.43 -10.98 33.99
CA ASN A 165 -17.04 -12.36 34.34
C ASN A 165 -18.22 -13.16 34.92
N ALA A 166 -19.40 -13.03 34.33
CA ALA A 166 -20.62 -13.72 34.78
C ALA A 166 -20.75 -15.13 34.16
N GLY A 167 -19.74 -15.62 33.44
CA GLY A 167 -19.82 -16.92 32.76
C GLY A 167 -20.98 -16.98 31.76
N ASN A 168 -21.62 -18.14 31.64
CA ASN A 168 -22.77 -18.32 30.75
C ASN A 168 -24.08 -17.94 31.46
N VAL A 169 -24.75 -16.90 30.95
CA VAL A 169 -25.97 -16.33 31.54
C VAL A 169 -27.26 -16.69 30.80
N SER A 170 -27.21 -17.54 29.77
CA SER A 170 -28.35 -17.84 28.87
C SER A 170 -29.64 -18.32 29.54
N SER A 171 -29.56 -19.03 30.67
CA SER A 171 -30.74 -19.51 31.42
C SER A 171 -31.06 -18.66 32.66
N THR A 172 -30.13 -17.80 33.08
CA THR A 172 -30.18 -17.11 34.37
C THR A 172 -30.48 -15.63 34.22
N SER A 173 -30.12 -15.01 33.10
CA SER A 173 -30.29 -13.57 32.90
C SER A 173 -30.87 -13.22 31.54
N SER A 174 -31.69 -12.17 31.52
CA SER A 174 -32.34 -11.65 30.32
C SER A 174 -32.79 -10.21 30.54
N LEU A 175 -32.62 -9.38 29.51
CA LEU A 175 -33.13 -8.01 29.47
C LEU A 175 -34.27 -7.97 28.45
N ASN A 176 -35.51 -7.76 28.90
CA ASN A 176 -36.68 -7.80 28.04
C ASN A 176 -37.48 -6.50 28.15
N SER A 177 -37.79 -5.88 27.02
CA SER A 177 -38.59 -4.65 26.98
C SER A 177 -38.03 -3.53 27.87
N SER A 178 -36.71 -3.51 28.10
CA SER A 178 -36.07 -2.52 28.97
C SER A 178 -35.83 -1.22 28.21
N ILE A 179 -35.81 -0.11 28.94
CA ILE A 179 -35.58 1.23 28.41
C ILE A 179 -34.36 1.81 29.09
N PHE A 180 -33.41 2.35 28.34
CA PHE A 180 -32.26 3.07 28.87
C PHE A 180 -32.28 4.49 28.31
N GLU A 181 -32.37 5.49 29.18
CA GLU A 181 -32.46 6.90 28.79
C GLU A 181 -31.36 7.71 29.49
N ASN A 182 -30.63 8.53 28.72
CA ASN A 182 -29.62 9.45 29.25
C ASN A 182 -28.54 8.73 30.07
N SER A 183 -27.94 7.68 29.52
CA SER A 183 -26.87 6.94 30.22
C SER A 183 -25.56 7.72 30.17
N PHE A 184 -24.89 7.91 31.30
CA PHE A 184 -23.63 8.68 31.38
C PHE A 184 -22.39 7.92 30.87
N THR A 185 -22.59 6.70 30.37
CA THR A 185 -21.58 5.80 29.80
C THR A 185 -22.30 4.82 28.87
N THR A 186 -21.69 3.67 28.53
CA THR A 186 -22.35 2.60 27.80
C THR A 186 -23.59 2.09 28.56
N ALA A 187 -24.72 1.85 27.89
CA ALA A 187 -25.94 1.44 28.59
C ALA A 187 -25.91 -0.02 29.08
N ILE A 188 -25.49 -0.93 28.19
CA ILE A 188 -25.38 -2.36 28.47
C ILE A 188 -24.00 -2.87 28.10
N GLY A 189 -23.33 -3.56 29.02
CA GLY A 189 -22.04 -4.20 28.75
C GLY A 189 -22.01 -5.66 29.18
N ALA A 190 -21.45 -6.52 28.35
CA ALA A 190 -21.07 -7.88 28.71
C ALA A 190 -19.58 -8.06 28.47
N TYR A 191 -18.82 -8.38 29.52
CA TYR A 191 -17.38 -8.54 29.50
C TYR A 191 -17.03 -9.91 30.07
N GLY A 192 -16.38 -10.77 29.28
CA GLY A 192 -16.05 -12.14 29.70
C GLY A 192 -17.28 -12.96 30.09
N SER A 193 -18.42 -12.70 29.46
CA SER A 193 -19.71 -13.30 29.78
C SER A 193 -20.41 -13.71 28.50
N SER A 194 -21.22 -14.77 28.53
CA SER A 194 -21.73 -15.44 27.33
C SER A 194 -23.22 -15.69 27.41
N GLY A 195 -23.91 -15.73 26.26
CA GLY A 195 -25.32 -16.12 26.22
C GLY A 195 -26.32 -15.07 26.69
N LEU A 196 -25.92 -13.80 26.85
CA LEU A 196 -26.85 -12.71 27.19
C LEU A 196 -27.91 -12.53 26.10
N ILE A 197 -29.18 -12.51 26.51
CA ILE A 197 -30.33 -12.23 25.65
C ILE A 197 -30.87 -10.85 25.99
N VAL A 198 -30.85 -9.95 25.01
CA VAL A 198 -31.48 -8.63 25.07
C VAL A 198 -32.58 -8.59 24.02
N ARG A 199 -33.81 -8.35 24.46
CA ARG A 199 -35.00 -8.37 23.61
C ARG A 199 -35.84 -7.12 23.82
N ASP A 200 -36.44 -6.61 22.75
CA ASP A 200 -37.41 -5.51 22.79
C ASP A 200 -36.86 -4.26 23.49
N THR A 201 -35.55 -4.05 23.47
CA THR A 201 -34.91 -3.02 24.30
C THR A 201 -34.71 -1.73 23.52
N VAL A 202 -34.98 -0.61 24.17
CA VAL A 202 -34.75 0.73 23.64
C VAL A 202 -33.62 1.38 24.43
N ILE A 203 -32.65 1.94 23.71
CA ILE A 203 -31.55 2.69 24.28
C ILE A 203 -31.56 4.07 23.64
N PHE A 204 -31.72 5.11 24.44
CA PHE A 204 -31.77 6.49 23.99
C PHE A 204 -30.75 7.35 24.73
N ASN A 205 -29.94 8.09 23.98
CA ASN A 205 -29.00 9.09 24.45
C ASN A 205 -27.96 8.53 25.45
N THR A 206 -26.92 7.90 24.93
CA THR A 206 -25.79 7.39 25.73
C THR A 206 -24.53 8.22 25.52
N SER A 207 -23.75 8.44 26.59
CA SER A 207 -22.44 9.08 26.45
C SER A 207 -21.35 8.15 25.91
N GLY A 208 -21.47 6.85 26.16
CA GLY A 208 -20.64 5.81 25.54
C GLY A 208 -21.40 5.09 24.42
N SER A 209 -21.00 3.85 24.16
CA SER A 209 -21.70 2.98 23.22
C SER A 209 -23.13 2.68 23.67
N GLY A 210 -24.03 2.29 22.78
CA GLY A 210 -25.32 1.75 23.24
C GLY A 210 -25.11 0.43 23.97
N ILE A 211 -24.44 -0.51 23.30
CA ILE A 211 -24.13 -1.85 23.82
C ILE A 211 -22.68 -2.22 23.49
N ILE A 212 -21.97 -2.84 24.44
CA ILE A 212 -20.66 -3.50 24.22
C ILE A 212 -20.79 -4.98 24.63
N LEU A 213 -20.44 -5.90 23.73
CA LEU A 213 -20.44 -7.34 24.00
C LEU A 213 -19.05 -7.93 23.76
N LYS A 214 -18.53 -8.63 24.76
CA LYS A 214 -17.30 -9.44 24.71
C LYS A 214 -17.59 -10.81 25.32
N GLY A 215 -17.48 -11.85 24.50
CA GLY A 215 -17.93 -13.21 24.83
C GLY A 215 -18.52 -13.90 23.61
N ASP A 216 -19.36 -14.90 23.82
CA ASP A 216 -19.97 -15.70 22.75
C ASP A 216 -21.48 -15.91 22.95
N ARG A 217 -22.17 -16.24 21.87
CA ARG A 217 -23.59 -16.67 21.81
C ARG A 217 -24.59 -15.65 22.35
N HIS A 218 -24.31 -14.36 22.23
CA HIS A 218 -25.25 -13.31 22.57
C HIS A 218 -26.38 -13.18 21.54
N GLN A 219 -27.53 -12.64 21.97
CA GLN A 219 -28.66 -12.40 21.09
C GLN A 219 -29.26 -11.01 21.37
N LEU A 220 -29.32 -10.19 20.32
CA LEU A 220 -30.02 -8.91 20.29
C LEU A 220 -31.22 -9.04 19.35
N LEU A 221 -32.41 -8.98 19.92
CA LEU A 221 -33.67 -9.25 19.23
C LEU A 221 -34.60 -8.05 19.37
N ARG A 222 -34.95 -7.36 18.27
CA ARG A 222 -35.76 -6.14 18.29
C ARG A 222 -35.19 -5.05 19.20
N VAL A 223 -33.95 -4.63 18.94
CA VAL A 223 -33.25 -3.60 19.73
C VAL A 223 -33.15 -2.32 18.93
N ALA A 224 -33.58 -1.20 19.50
CA ALA A 224 -33.40 0.13 18.92
C ALA A 224 -32.42 0.94 19.77
N ILE A 225 -31.33 1.39 19.14
CA ILE A 225 -30.34 2.29 19.73
C ILE A 225 -30.47 3.62 19.02
N VAL A 226 -30.99 4.63 19.72
CA VAL A 226 -31.24 5.97 19.20
C VAL A 226 -30.30 6.94 19.90
N GLN A 227 -29.48 7.67 19.14
CA GLN A 227 -28.53 8.65 19.67
C GLN A 227 -27.50 8.04 20.65
N ALA A 228 -26.38 7.53 20.13
CA ALA A 228 -25.28 6.97 20.93
C ALA A 228 -23.94 7.71 20.72
N GLY A 229 -23.08 7.68 21.75
CA GLY A 229 -21.71 8.21 21.71
C GLY A 229 -21.54 9.68 22.08
N TRP A 230 -22.42 10.25 22.91
CA TRP A 230 -22.35 11.64 23.37
C TRP A 230 -21.42 11.84 24.58
N ALA A 231 -20.11 11.80 24.38
CA ALA A 231 -19.17 12.24 25.42
C ALA A 231 -19.17 13.78 25.46
N ASP A 232 -19.92 14.38 26.40
CA ASP A 232 -19.76 15.81 26.70
C ASP A 232 -18.30 16.09 27.05
N ASP A 233 -17.78 17.08 26.34
CA ASP A 233 -16.43 17.60 26.40
C ASP A 233 -16.21 18.39 27.70
N THR A 234 -16.07 17.69 28.82
CA THR A 234 -15.49 18.21 30.08
C THR A 234 -14.77 17.12 30.86
N ARG A 235 -13.84 16.38 30.22
CA ARG A 235 -12.77 15.74 31.00
C ARG A 235 -11.78 16.82 31.43
N ALA A 236 -11.90 17.25 32.68
CA ALA A 236 -11.06 18.23 33.38
C ALA A 236 -9.57 17.83 33.53
N THR A 237 -8.99 17.05 32.63
CA THR A 237 -7.59 16.58 32.69
C THR A 237 -6.79 16.79 31.41
N GLY A 238 -7.38 17.32 30.33
CA GLY A 238 -6.64 17.67 29.11
C GLY A 238 -5.97 16.48 28.39
N GLN A 239 -6.32 15.24 28.73
CA GLN A 239 -5.79 14.04 28.09
C GLN A 239 -6.89 13.33 27.29
N TRP A 240 -6.87 13.54 25.98
CA TRP A 240 -7.57 12.69 25.02
C TRP A 240 -6.89 11.31 25.01
N GLN A 241 -7.59 10.27 25.46
CA GLN A 241 -7.15 8.89 25.23
C GLN A 241 -7.50 8.49 23.79
N SER A 242 -6.57 7.83 23.09
CA SER A 242 -6.73 7.34 21.72
C SER A 242 -7.99 6.50 21.52
N ASP A 243 -8.47 5.83 22.56
CA ASP A 243 -9.63 4.92 22.53
C ASP A 243 -10.98 5.66 22.42
N SER A 244 -11.00 6.99 22.64
CA SER A 244 -12.22 7.80 22.60
C SER A 244 -12.77 8.09 21.20
N ILE A 245 -12.04 7.71 20.13
CA ILE A 245 -12.48 7.90 18.73
C ILE A 245 -13.24 6.69 18.17
N PHE A 246 -13.27 5.56 18.88
CA PHE A 246 -13.93 4.31 18.42
C PHE A 246 -15.21 4.00 19.19
N ILE A 247 -15.98 5.02 19.57
CA ILE A 247 -17.26 4.80 20.24
C ILE A 247 -18.30 4.42 19.17
N ALA A 248 -18.90 3.23 19.33
CA ALA A 248 -19.90 2.70 18.41
C ALA A 248 -21.30 2.69 19.03
N GLY A 249 -22.35 2.82 18.23
CA GLY A 249 -23.71 2.54 18.70
C GLY A 249 -23.83 1.10 19.21
N LEU A 250 -23.27 0.15 18.47
CA LEU A 250 -23.17 -1.26 18.83
C LEU A 250 -21.73 -1.77 18.65
N ASP A 251 -21.12 -2.27 19.73
CA ASP A 251 -19.81 -2.90 19.70
C ASP A 251 -19.90 -4.39 19.99
N ILE A 252 -19.59 -5.19 18.96
CA ILE A 252 -19.51 -6.64 19.02
C ILE A 252 -18.17 -7.13 18.47
N LEU A 253 -17.13 -6.30 18.53
CA LEU A 253 -15.79 -6.65 18.04
C LEU A 253 -15.28 -7.95 18.66
N ASN A 254 -15.55 -8.14 19.95
CA ASN A 254 -15.14 -9.33 20.72
C ASN A 254 -16.30 -10.32 20.95
N ALA A 255 -17.35 -10.25 20.12
CA ALA A 255 -18.49 -11.16 20.13
C ALA A 255 -19.09 -11.35 18.72
N PRO A 256 -18.30 -11.81 17.73
CA PRO A 256 -18.72 -11.86 16.33
C PRO A 256 -19.88 -12.82 16.02
N ASP A 257 -20.12 -13.81 16.88
CA ASP A 257 -21.22 -14.77 16.74
C ASP A 257 -22.54 -14.26 17.35
N THR A 258 -22.62 -12.97 17.69
CA THR A 258 -23.85 -12.33 18.18
C THR A 258 -24.94 -12.36 17.12
N VAL A 259 -26.10 -12.90 17.50
CA VAL A 259 -27.31 -12.87 16.68
C VAL A 259 -27.94 -11.48 16.76
N LEU A 260 -28.16 -10.85 15.61
CA LEU A 260 -28.82 -9.56 15.42
C LEU A 260 -30.08 -9.77 14.58
N GLN A 261 -31.26 -9.64 15.20
CA GLN A 261 -32.54 -9.73 14.49
C GLN A 261 -33.35 -8.47 14.77
N ASP A 262 -33.72 -7.74 13.72
CA ASP A 262 -34.43 -6.46 13.81
C ASP A 262 -33.70 -5.47 14.74
N VAL A 263 -32.43 -5.22 14.46
CA VAL A 263 -31.60 -4.29 15.25
C VAL A 263 -31.43 -3.00 14.46
N SER A 264 -31.82 -1.87 15.04
CA SER A 264 -31.59 -0.54 14.46
C SER A 264 -30.65 0.29 15.33
N VAL A 265 -29.67 0.91 14.68
CA VAL A 265 -28.80 1.96 15.24
C VAL A 265 -29.06 3.25 14.47
N ALA A 266 -29.84 4.14 15.07
CA ALA A 266 -30.31 5.38 14.49
C ALA A 266 -29.67 6.59 15.20
N GLY A 267 -28.66 7.19 14.58
CA GLY A 267 -27.94 8.30 15.19
C GLY A 267 -26.79 7.81 16.09
N ALA A 268 -25.63 7.54 15.53
CA ALA A 268 -24.41 7.35 16.30
C ALA A 268 -23.43 8.47 15.98
N ARG A 269 -22.85 9.12 17.01
CA ARG A 269 -21.94 10.25 16.79
C ARG A 269 -20.78 9.89 15.86
N GLN A 270 -20.19 8.70 16.04
CA GLN A 270 -19.05 8.22 15.26
C GLN A 270 -19.41 6.95 14.50
N ILE A 271 -19.25 5.78 15.13
CA ILE A 271 -19.41 4.49 14.48
C ILE A 271 -20.82 3.95 14.76
N GLY A 272 -21.50 3.41 13.75
CA GLY A 272 -22.77 2.72 13.95
C GLY A 272 -22.57 1.34 14.57
N LEU A 273 -21.79 0.49 13.90
CA LEU A 273 -21.49 -0.88 14.30
C LEU A 273 -19.99 -1.20 14.15
N ILE A 274 -19.40 -1.87 15.13
CA ILE A 274 -18.04 -2.43 15.04
C ILE A 274 -18.07 -3.96 15.25
N THR A 275 -17.37 -4.69 14.38
CA THR A 275 -17.32 -6.17 14.37
C THR A 275 -16.01 -6.68 13.77
N VAL A 276 -15.67 -7.94 13.97
CA VAL A 276 -14.64 -8.64 13.15
C VAL A 276 -15.24 -9.36 11.94
N GLY A 277 -16.56 -9.30 11.71
CA GLY A 277 -17.22 -9.97 10.59
C GLY A 277 -17.21 -11.50 10.70
N PHE A 278 -17.59 -12.18 9.61
CA PHE A 278 -17.74 -13.64 9.58
C PHE A 278 -16.71 -14.32 8.69
N ALA A 279 -16.51 -15.62 8.89
CA ALA A 279 -15.81 -16.46 7.91
C ALA A 279 -16.62 -16.53 6.59
N CYS A 280 -15.93 -16.65 5.45
CA CYS A 280 -16.62 -16.62 4.14
C CYS A 280 -17.52 -17.83 3.85
N THR A 281 -17.29 -18.95 4.53
CA THR A 281 -18.17 -20.13 4.49
C THR A 281 -19.41 -19.99 5.37
N GLU A 282 -19.48 -18.95 6.20
CA GLU A 282 -20.55 -18.79 7.17
C GLU A 282 -21.87 -18.38 6.51
N ASP A 283 -22.96 -18.97 7.00
CA ASP A 283 -24.32 -18.57 6.66
C ASP A 283 -24.74 -17.41 7.57
N VAL A 284 -24.34 -16.21 7.15
CA VAL A 284 -24.61 -14.96 7.88
C VAL A 284 -26.10 -14.76 8.16
N GLY A 285 -27.00 -15.33 7.35
CA GLY A 285 -28.45 -15.26 7.57
C GLY A 285 -28.94 -15.90 8.87
N ARG A 286 -28.14 -16.77 9.50
CA ARG A 286 -28.44 -17.33 10.83
C ARG A 286 -28.18 -16.34 11.96
N TYR A 287 -27.27 -15.40 11.73
CA TYR A 287 -26.83 -14.44 12.71
C TYR A 287 -27.53 -13.10 12.50
N TRP A 288 -27.50 -12.57 11.28
CA TRP A 288 -27.94 -11.21 10.99
C TRP A 288 -29.13 -11.18 10.04
N GLN A 289 -30.22 -10.58 10.52
CA GLN A 289 -31.46 -10.35 9.80
C GLN A 289 -32.00 -8.96 10.16
N SER A 290 -32.33 -8.15 9.16
CA SER A 290 -32.88 -6.80 9.37
C SER A 290 -31.99 -5.92 10.26
N VAL A 291 -30.69 -5.84 9.96
CA VAL A 291 -29.75 -4.97 10.68
C VAL A 291 -29.68 -3.62 9.95
N VAL A 292 -30.10 -2.56 10.63
CA VAL A 292 -30.16 -1.20 10.08
C VAL A 292 -29.23 -0.28 10.88
N VAL A 293 -28.39 0.47 10.17
CA VAL A 293 -27.47 1.44 10.76
C VAL A 293 -27.52 2.74 9.96
N HIS A 294 -27.81 3.87 10.61
CA HIS A 294 -27.86 5.13 9.89
C HIS A 294 -27.60 6.37 10.74
N SER A 295 -27.49 7.50 10.04
CA SER A 295 -27.31 8.82 10.65
C SER A 295 -26.05 8.87 11.52
N CYS A 296 -24.95 8.35 10.97
CA CYS A 296 -23.68 8.19 11.67
C CYS A 296 -22.51 8.67 10.82
N MET A 297 -21.34 8.85 11.43
CA MET A 297 -20.13 9.21 10.70
C MET A 297 -19.64 8.03 9.86
N LEU A 298 -19.55 6.84 10.48
CA LEU A 298 -19.13 5.60 9.86
C LEU A 298 -20.17 4.52 10.13
N GLY A 299 -20.69 3.86 9.09
CA GLY A 299 -21.70 2.80 9.23
C GLY A 299 -21.17 1.57 9.97
N ILE A 300 -20.37 0.76 9.28
CA ILE A 300 -19.77 -0.46 9.83
C ILE A 300 -18.25 -0.42 9.78
N LEU A 301 -17.59 -0.62 10.93
CA LEU A 301 -16.14 -0.75 11.04
C LEU A 301 -15.75 -2.22 11.23
N VAL A 302 -14.85 -2.71 10.37
CA VAL A 302 -14.25 -4.04 10.45
C VAL A 302 -12.72 -3.92 10.57
N PRO A 303 -12.19 -3.77 11.80
CA PRO A 303 -10.76 -3.62 12.02
C PRO A 303 -10.09 -4.96 12.39
N ASP A 304 -8.88 -5.16 11.88
CA ASP A 304 -7.91 -6.16 12.34
C ASP A 304 -8.47 -7.59 12.49
N ALA A 305 -9.44 -7.95 11.66
CA ALA A 305 -10.15 -9.22 11.76
C ALA A 305 -9.30 -10.39 11.28
N THR A 306 -9.15 -11.43 12.09
CA THR A 306 -8.31 -12.59 11.79
C THR A 306 -8.98 -13.87 11.22
N PRO A 307 -10.30 -13.94 10.89
CA PRO A 307 -10.80 -15.13 10.21
C PRO A 307 -10.16 -15.24 8.81
N PRO A 308 -9.96 -16.47 8.27
CA PRO A 308 -9.23 -16.72 7.02
C PRO A 308 -9.80 -15.97 5.79
N CYS A 309 -11.03 -15.47 5.90
CA CYS A 309 -11.71 -14.57 4.97
C CYS A 309 -12.79 -13.81 5.75
N ASN A 310 -13.03 -12.54 5.41
CA ASN A 310 -13.95 -11.65 6.11
C ASN A 310 -15.23 -11.39 5.30
N LYS A 311 -16.39 -11.75 5.85
CA LYS A 311 -17.69 -11.60 5.20
C LYS A 311 -18.63 -10.71 6.02
N ILE A 312 -19.31 -9.77 5.37
CA ILE A 312 -20.43 -9.00 5.91
C ILE A 312 -21.62 -9.16 4.95
N ALA A 313 -22.82 -9.38 5.51
CA ALA A 313 -24.03 -9.54 4.72
C ALA A 313 -25.31 -9.15 5.48
N ASN A 314 -26.41 -8.99 4.74
CA ASN A 314 -27.76 -8.76 5.25
C ASN A 314 -27.89 -7.48 6.11
N ILE A 315 -27.27 -6.40 5.64
CA ILE A 315 -27.23 -5.10 6.32
C ILE A 315 -27.84 -4.01 5.46
N MET A 316 -28.38 -3.00 6.13
CA MET A 316 -28.78 -1.74 5.54
C MET A 316 -27.99 -0.62 6.23
N VAL A 317 -27.22 0.14 5.46
CA VAL A 317 -26.49 1.31 5.94
C VAL A 317 -26.91 2.53 5.13
N TYR A 318 -27.45 3.55 5.79
CA TYR A 318 -27.82 4.77 5.08
C TYR A 318 -27.46 6.06 5.81
N SER A 319 -27.33 7.16 5.06
CA SER A 319 -26.96 8.47 5.59
C SER A 319 -25.63 8.50 6.38
N ALA A 320 -24.69 7.59 6.09
CA ALA A 320 -23.35 7.66 6.68
C ALA A 320 -22.53 8.78 6.02
N THR A 321 -21.76 9.54 6.79
CA THR A 321 -21.09 10.75 6.25
C THR A 321 -19.67 10.52 5.75
N GLU A 322 -18.96 9.50 6.25
CA GLU A 322 -17.56 9.25 5.92
C GLU A 322 -17.31 7.91 5.25
N PHE A 323 -17.91 6.85 5.76
CA PHE A 323 -17.83 5.53 5.15
C PHE A 323 -19.12 4.77 5.43
N SER A 324 -19.66 4.13 4.40
CA SER A 324 -20.73 3.13 4.59
C SER A 324 -20.18 1.91 5.33
N ILE A 325 -19.09 1.33 4.82
CA ILE A 325 -18.36 0.23 5.44
C ILE A 325 -16.87 0.44 5.23
N TYR A 326 -16.10 0.24 6.30
CA TYR A 326 -14.65 0.28 6.28
C TYR A 326 -14.07 -1.06 6.71
N TRP A 327 -13.34 -1.73 5.81
CA TRP A 327 -12.58 -2.94 6.10
C TRP A 327 -11.10 -2.67 6.18
N ARG A 328 -10.46 -3.24 7.20
CA ARG A 328 -9.00 -3.39 7.27
C ARG A 328 -8.66 -4.75 7.83
N VAL A 329 -8.33 -5.70 6.95
CA VAL A 329 -8.18 -7.11 7.31
C VAL A 329 -7.00 -7.74 6.56
N PRO A 330 -6.32 -8.73 7.14
CA PRO A 330 -5.27 -9.48 6.46
C PRO A 330 -5.82 -10.57 5.52
N THR A 331 -7.11 -10.59 5.17
CA THR A 331 -7.73 -11.70 4.43
C THR A 331 -8.61 -11.21 3.28
N SER A 332 -9.12 -12.13 2.46
CA SER A 332 -10.09 -11.78 1.41
C SER A 332 -11.37 -11.20 2.02
N ILE A 333 -12.05 -10.32 1.28
CA ILE A 333 -13.29 -9.65 1.71
C ILE A 333 -14.47 -10.10 0.84
N ILE A 334 -15.62 -10.37 1.46
CA ILE A 334 -16.89 -10.59 0.79
C ILE A 334 -17.97 -9.68 1.40
N GLY A 335 -18.47 -8.72 0.64
CA GLY A 335 -19.69 -7.99 0.94
C GLY A 335 -20.84 -8.49 0.08
N THR A 336 -21.94 -8.97 0.67
CA THR A 336 -23.07 -9.52 -0.09
C THR A 336 -24.43 -9.17 0.53
N ASN A 337 -25.47 -9.00 -0.28
CA ASN A 337 -26.82 -8.66 0.18
C ASN A 337 -26.84 -7.43 1.12
N MET A 338 -26.23 -6.34 0.65
CA MET A 338 -26.12 -5.07 1.36
C MET A 338 -27.02 -4.02 0.69
N GLN A 339 -27.63 -3.14 1.48
CA GLN A 339 -28.28 -1.93 0.97
C GLN A 339 -27.54 -0.71 1.50
N LEU A 340 -26.83 -0.01 0.62
CA LEU A 340 -25.98 1.15 0.96
C LEU A 340 -26.56 2.40 0.29
N VAL A 341 -27.23 3.26 1.06
CA VAL A 341 -28.07 4.34 0.51
C VAL A 341 -27.68 5.71 1.07
N ASP A 342 -27.49 6.72 0.23
CA ASP A 342 -27.22 8.11 0.64
C ASP A 342 -25.98 8.29 1.52
N ASN A 343 -25.06 7.33 1.44
CA ASN A 343 -23.78 7.40 2.12
C ASN A 343 -22.85 8.32 1.32
N ARG A 344 -22.29 9.33 2.00
CA ARG A 344 -21.41 10.29 1.35
C ARG A 344 -20.06 9.66 0.99
N GLY A 345 -19.45 8.92 1.91
CA GLY A 345 -18.27 8.13 1.58
C GLY A 345 -18.62 6.66 1.34
N GLY A 346 -17.91 6.09 0.38
CA GLY A 346 -18.21 4.78 -0.18
C GLY A 346 -17.76 3.61 0.67
N VAL A 347 -17.80 2.44 0.05
CA VAL A 347 -17.15 1.24 0.56
C VAL A 347 -15.63 1.41 0.45
N TYR A 348 -14.92 1.19 1.56
CA TYR A 348 -13.46 1.20 1.61
C TYR A 348 -12.92 -0.16 2.05
N THR A 349 -12.04 -0.76 1.24
CA THR A 349 -11.49 -2.09 1.49
C THR A 349 -9.98 -2.09 1.51
N TYR A 350 -9.41 -2.50 2.64
CA TYR A 350 -7.98 -2.64 2.86
C TYR A 350 -7.64 -4.10 3.18
N VAL A 351 -6.93 -4.74 2.27
CA VAL A 351 -6.41 -6.11 2.41
C VAL A 351 -4.92 -6.04 2.72
N ALA A 352 -4.54 -6.43 3.93
CA ALA A 352 -3.17 -6.44 4.38
C ALA A 352 -2.48 -7.79 4.15
N THR A 353 -1.16 -7.76 4.02
CA THR A 353 -0.24 -8.92 3.97
C THR A 353 -0.51 -9.90 2.82
N PRO A 354 0.38 -10.86 2.51
CA PRO A 354 1.79 -10.93 2.90
C PRO A 354 2.57 -9.68 2.46
N GLY A 355 3.69 -9.43 3.13
CA GLY A 355 4.55 -8.31 2.79
C GLY A 355 5.29 -8.55 1.48
N ALA A 356 5.24 -7.62 0.53
CA ALA A 356 5.88 -7.80 -0.78
C ALA A 356 7.40 -8.02 -0.69
N ARG A 357 8.04 -7.56 0.38
CA ARG A 357 9.47 -7.79 0.65
C ARG A 357 9.82 -9.26 0.90
N THR A 358 8.85 -10.10 1.31
CA THR A 358 9.07 -11.56 1.45
C THR A 358 8.99 -12.29 0.11
N SER A 359 8.64 -11.60 -0.97
CA SER A 359 8.40 -12.16 -2.30
C SER A 359 7.26 -13.20 -2.33
N GLU A 360 6.44 -13.26 -1.28
CA GLU A 360 5.27 -14.15 -1.18
C GLU A 360 4.11 -13.58 -2.00
N ARG A 361 3.53 -14.43 -2.85
CA ARG A 361 2.36 -14.10 -3.65
C ARG A 361 1.09 -14.65 -3.01
N HIS A 362 -0.03 -13.99 -3.27
CA HIS A 362 -1.34 -14.42 -2.79
C HIS A 362 -2.42 -14.26 -3.85
N ASN A 363 -3.53 -14.97 -3.65
CA ASN A 363 -4.73 -14.91 -4.46
C ASN A 363 -5.92 -14.29 -3.71
N LYS A 364 -5.66 -13.52 -2.63
CA LYS A 364 -6.71 -12.79 -1.89
C LYS A 364 -7.54 -11.94 -2.84
N THR A 365 -8.83 -11.80 -2.56
CA THR A 365 -9.77 -11.04 -3.38
C THR A 365 -10.65 -10.14 -2.55
N VAL A 366 -11.19 -9.09 -3.18
CA VAL A 366 -12.32 -8.32 -2.66
C VAL A 366 -13.50 -8.62 -3.55
N ILE A 367 -14.61 -9.11 -2.99
CA ILE A 367 -15.83 -9.42 -3.74
C ILE A 367 -16.98 -8.62 -3.15
N LEU A 368 -17.57 -7.72 -3.94
CA LEU A 368 -18.78 -6.99 -3.59
C LEU A 368 -19.89 -7.47 -4.52
N GLN A 369 -20.95 -8.07 -3.98
CA GLN A 369 -21.97 -8.70 -4.79
C GLN A 369 -23.40 -8.63 -4.25
N ASP A 370 -24.37 -8.90 -5.10
CA ASP A 370 -25.78 -9.09 -4.74
C ASP A 370 -26.35 -7.93 -3.90
N SER A 371 -25.94 -6.69 -4.18
CA SER A 371 -26.20 -5.53 -3.30
C SER A 371 -26.80 -4.35 -4.07
N LEU A 372 -27.44 -3.45 -3.33
CA LEU A 372 -28.00 -2.19 -3.80
C LEU A 372 -27.14 -1.02 -3.29
N LEU A 373 -26.63 -0.20 -4.21
CA LEU A 373 -25.89 1.02 -3.90
C LEU A 373 -26.62 2.22 -4.50
N ILE A 374 -27.07 3.15 -3.65
CA ILE A 374 -27.74 4.37 -4.08
C ILE A 374 -26.90 5.58 -3.65
N GLY A 375 -26.41 6.35 -4.63
CA GLY A 375 -25.70 7.59 -4.37
C GLY A 375 -26.62 8.64 -3.76
N ARG A 376 -27.79 8.87 -4.39
CA ARG A 376 -28.81 9.83 -3.97
C ARG A 376 -30.22 9.29 -4.20
N SER A 377 -30.95 9.01 -3.13
CA SER A 377 -32.34 8.58 -3.15
C SER A 377 -33.31 9.77 -3.13
N GLY A 378 -32.87 10.90 -2.58
CA GLY A 378 -33.73 12.06 -2.27
C GLY A 378 -34.29 12.03 -0.84
N LEU A 379 -33.99 10.99 -0.05
CA LEU A 379 -34.24 10.95 1.39
C LEU A 379 -33.53 12.10 2.09
N GLN A 380 -32.26 12.35 1.73
CA GLN A 380 -31.53 13.56 2.13
C GLN A 380 -31.57 14.66 1.08
N ASP A 381 -31.76 15.89 1.55
CA ASP A 381 -31.52 17.07 0.74
C ASP A 381 -30.00 17.36 0.59
N CYS A 382 -29.66 18.29 -0.30
CA CYS A 382 -28.26 18.66 -0.55
C CYS A 382 -27.63 19.49 0.58
N SER A 383 -28.43 20.05 1.48
CA SER A 383 -27.97 20.82 2.64
C SER A 383 -27.73 19.98 3.88
N ASP A 384 -28.28 18.76 3.92
CA ASP A 384 -28.11 17.85 5.04
C ASP A 384 -26.65 17.40 5.17
N ALA A 385 -26.12 17.58 6.37
CA ALA A 385 -24.70 17.44 6.67
C ALA A 385 -24.49 17.05 8.14
N PRO A 386 -23.39 16.34 8.44
CA PRO A 386 -23.00 16.13 9.82
C PRO A 386 -22.61 17.45 10.49
N ARG A 387 -22.69 17.46 11.82
CA ARG A 387 -22.18 18.57 12.63
C ARG A 387 -20.67 18.77 12.44
N PRO A 388 -20.19 20.00 12.14
CA PRO A 388 -18.77 20.27 11.93
C PRO A 388 -17.88 19.86 13.11
N GLU A 389 -18.36 20.00 14.35
CA GLU A 389 -17.61 19.61 15.54
C GLU A 389 -17.34 18.10 15.66
N VAL A 390 -18.18 17.26 15.04
CA VAL A 390 -17.98 15.80 15.03
C VAL A 390 -16.83 15.45 14.10
N ILE A 391 -16.81 16.05 12.91
CA ILE A 391 -15.76 15.86 11.92
C ILE A 391 -14.42 16.37 12.44
N SER A 392 -14.39 17.57 13.04
CA SER A 392 -13.15 18.15 13.55
C SER A 392 -12.54 17.33 14.70
N LYS A 393 -13.37 16.83 15.62
CA LYS A 393 -12.94 15.99 16.75
C LYS A 393 -12.60 14.55 16.34
N SER A 394 -13.07 14.09 15.18
CA SER A 394 -12.90 12.71 14.70
C SER A 394 -12.14 12.65 13.38
N SER A 395 -11.23 13.59 13.13
CA SER A 395 -10.53 13.76 11.84
C SER A 395 -9.85 12.49 11.31
N LYS A 396 -9.46 11.56 12.20
CA LYS A 396 -8.89 10.25 11.83
C LYS A 396 -9.87 9.31 11.11
N LEU A 397 -11.18 9.51 11.28
CA LEU A 397 -12.25 8.72 10.67
C LEU A 397 -12.76 9.32 9.35
N THR A 398 -12.14 10.39 8.84
CA THR A 398 -12.60 11.08 7.63
C THR A 398 -12.45 10.23 6.38
N GLY A 399 -13.47 10.31 5.52
CA GLY A 399 -13.63 9.50 4.33
C GLY A 399 -13.06 10.09 3.05
N ILE A 400 -13.24 9.33 1.97
CA ILE A 400 -12.95 9.77 0.61
C ILE A 400 -14.26 10.18 -0.06
N TYR A 401 -14.27 11.39 -0.61
CA TYR A 401 -15.41 11.96 -1.32
C TYR A 401 -15.14 12.06 -2.81
N SER A 402 -16.07 12.61 -3.60
CA SER A 402 -15.73 12.99 -4.97
C SER A 402 -14.77 14.19 -4.97
N PRO A 403 -14.09 14.51 -6.08
CA PRO A 403 -13.18 15.65 -6.15
C PRO A 403 -13.84 17.00 -5.83
N GLN A 404 -15.15 17.10 -6.06
CA GLN A 404 -15.98 18.25 -5.70
C GLN A 404 -16.84 17.96 -4.46
N MET A 405 -16.36 17.12 -3.54
CA MET A 405 -16.97 16.86 -2.23
C MET A 405 -18.37 16.19 -2.24
N GLY A 406 -18.77 15.62 -3.38
CA GLY A 406 -19.97 14.79 -3.54
C GLY A 406 -19.76 13.35 -3.02
N HIS A 407 -20.75 12.49 -3.24
CA HIS A 407 -20.77 11.12 -2.77
C HIS A 407 -19.82 10.22 -3.58
N VAL A 408 -19.25 9.20 -2.92
CA VAL A 408 -18.51 8.10 -3.57
C VAL A 408 -19.19 6.79 -3.27
N GLY A 409 -19.35 5.92 -4.27
CA GLY A 409 -19.91 4.57 -4.06
C GLY A 409 -18.89 3.57 -3.55
N ILE A 410 -17.79 3.42 -4.29
CA ILE A 410 -16.73 2.45 -4.02
C ILE A 410 -15.38 3.14 -4.21
N VAL A 411 -14.47 2.94 -3.27
CA VAL A 411 -13.06 3.29 -3.44
C VAL A 411 -12.32 2.06 -3.95
N SER A 412 -11.32 2.24 -4.82
CA SER A 412 -10.48 1.14 -5.30
C SER A 412 -9.97 0.28 -4.15
N ALA A 413 -9.96 -1.04 -4.32
CA ALA A 413 -9.48 -1.93 -3.27
C ALA A 413 -7.98 -1.82 -3.06
N GLN A 414 -7.56 -1.72 -1.80
CA GLN A 414 -6.15 -1.64 -1.42
C GLN A 414 -5.64 -3.04 -1.09
N PHE A 415 -4.53 -3.46 -1.70
CA PHE A 415 -3.78 -4.65 -1.28
C PHE A 415 -2.36 -4.24 -0.91
N LEU A 416 -2.08 -4.20 0.38
CA LEU A 416 -0.88 -3.59 0.95
C LEU A 416 -0.11 -4.58 1.81
N SER A 417 1.21 -4.39 1.87
CA SER A 417 2.17 -5.33 2.47
C SER A 417 2.03 -5.49 3.99
N GLY A 418 1.40 -4.53 4.67
CA GLY A 418 1.12 -4.60 6.09
C GLY A 418 -0.06 -3.74 6.45
N ALA A 419 -0.41 -3.72 7.74
CA ALA A 419 -1.38 -2.80 8.31
C ALA A 419 -0.76 -2.18 9.56
N PHE A 420 -0.89 -0.86 9.70
CA PHE A 420 -0.61 -0.15 10.95
C PHE A 420 -1.82 -0.20 11.89
N ASP A 421 -1.63 0.12 13.16
CA ASP A 421 -2.72 0.24 14.11
C ASP A 421 -3.66 1.41 13.73
N THR A 422 -4.96 1.13 13.61
CA THR A 422 -6.00 2.12 13.27
C THR A 422 -6.18 3.19 14.35
N SER A 423 -5.77 2.94 15.59
CA SER A 423 -5.81 3.92 16.68
C SER A 423 -4.69 4.97 16.57
N LEU A 424 -3.59 4.62 15.91
CA LEU A 424 -2.40 5.46 15.80
C LEU A 424 -2.40 6.35 14.56
N MET A 425 -3.16 6.01 13.51
CA MET A 425 -3.17 6.71 12.22
C MET A 425 -4.59 7.01 11.72
N GLY A 426 -4.73 7.90 10.74
CA GLY A 426 -5.99 8.07 10.01
C GLY A 426 -6.33 6.81 9.20
N PHE A 427 -7.62 6.62 8.93
CA PHE A 427 -8.14 5.47 8.19
C PHE A 427 -7.62 5.41 6.75
N VAL A 428 -7.57 6.57 6.09
CA VAL A 428 -6.98 6.71 4.75
C VAL A 428 -5.50 7.02 4.90
N SER A 429 -4.66 6.03 4.63
CA SER A 429 -3.21 6.20 4.70
C SER A 429 -2.50 5.18 3.83
N TRP A 430 -1.35 5.59 3.30
CA TRP A 430 -0.44 4.75 2.54
C TRP A 430 0.93 4.77 3.20
N SER A 431 1.35 3.59 3.65
CA SER A 431 2.47 3.46 4.59
C SER A 431 3.25 2.15 4.45
N THR A 432 2.88 1.31 3.49
CA THR A 432 3.63 0.13 3.04
C THR A 432 3.50 -0.02 1.54
N GLU A 433 4.37 -0.85 0.93
CA GLU A 433 4.28 -1.24 -0.47
C GLU A 433 2.98 -2.00 -0.78
N PHE A 434 2.55 -1.98 -2.05
CA PHE A 434 1.51 -2.90 -2.53
C PHE A 434 1.94 -4.36 -2.36
N SER A 435 0.99 -5.27 -2.10
CA SER A 435 1.27 -6.71 -1.99
C SER A 435 1.23 -7.41 -3.35
N LEU A 436 1.89 -8.57 -3.45
CA LEU A 436 2.17 -9.27 -4.72
C LEU A 436 1.02 -10.19 -5.14
N GLY A 437 -0.14 -9.61 -5.38
CA GLY A 437 -1.36 -10.33 -5.74
C GLY A 437 -2.59 -9.49 -5.47
N GLY A 438 -3.76 -10.03 -5.76
CA GLY A 438 -5.03 -9.35 -5.50
C GLY A 438 -5.89 -9.10 -6.73
N GLY A 439 -7.09 -8.59 -6.47
CA GLY A 439 -8.07 -8.21 -7.47
C GLY A 439 -9.44 -7.97 -6.81
N ALA A 440 -10.13 -6.94 -7.26
CA ALA A 440 -11.47 -6.61 -6.80
C ALA A 440 -12.53 -7.00 -7.84
N PHE A 441 -13.59 -7.67 -7.41
CA PHE A 441 -14.69 -8.14 -8.25
C PHE A 441 -15.99 -7.55 -7.72
N VAL A 442 -16.59 -6.67 -8.51
CA VAL A 442 -17.85 -6.00 -8.21
C VAL A 442 -18.90 -6.57 -9.16
N LYS A 443 -19.88 -7.30 -8.64
CA LYS A 443 -20.80 -8.05 -9.51
C LYS A 443 -22.22 -8.16 -8.99
N ASN A 444 -23.20 -8.30 -9.89
CA ASN A 444 -24.61 -8.43 -9.51
C ASN A 444 -25.06 -7.28 -8.58
N LEU A 445 -24.74 -6.03 -8.94
CA LEU A 445 -25.13 -4.86 -8.17
C LEU A 445 -26.21 -4.08 -8.90
N THR A 446 -27.15 -3.50 -8.15
CA THR A 446 -27.97 -2.39 -8.65
C THR A 446 -27.37 -1.08 -8.16
N VAL A 447 -26.97 -0.21 -9.08
CA VAL A 447 -26.29 1.06 -8.80
C VAL A 447 -27.17 2.21 -9.28
N VAL A 448 -27.48 3.13 -8.37
CA VAL A 448 -28.52 4.14 -8.57
C VAL A 448 -28.01 5.54 -8.28
N ASN A 449 -28.30 6.49 -9.17
CA ASN A 449 -28.16 7.95 -8.94
C ASN A 449 -26.78 8.44 -8.48
N TYR A 450 -25.68 7.84 -8.93
CA TYR A 450 -24.35 8.50 -8.90
C TYR A 450 -24.24 9.45 -10.09
N ASN A 451 -24.76 10.65 -9.91
CA ASN A 451 -24.89 11.66 -10.96
C ASN A 451 -24.66 13.07 -10.41
N LYS A 452 -25.23 14.10 -11.05
CA LYS A 452 -25.15 15.50 -10.61
C LYS A 452 -26.40 15.93 -9.83
N PHE A 453 -26.89 15.08 -8.92
CA PHE A 453 -28.10 15.34 -8.13
C PHE A 453 -28.00 16.68 -7.38
N CYS A 454 -26.88 16.88 -6.67
CA CYS A 454 -26.51 18.17 -6.11
C CYS A 454 -25.55 18.87 -7.08
N ALA A 455 -26.01 19.93 -7.74
CA ALA A 455 -25.30 20.55 -8.86
C ALA A 455 -23.86 21.01 -8.54
N SER A 456 -23.58 21.39 -7.29
CA SER A 456 -22.26 21.85 -6.82
C SER A 456 -21.31 20.72 -6.44
N THR A 457 -21.81 19.49 -6.23
CA THR A 457 -21.07 18.38 -5.65
C THR A 457 -21.37 17.07 -6.41
N PRO A 458 -20.93 16.94 -7.67
CA PRO A 458 -21.13 15.73 -8.47
C PRO A 458 -20.69 14.47 -7.72
N ASP A 459 -21.53 13.44 -7.75
CA ASP A 459 -21.23 12.14 -7.15
C ASP A 459 -20.45 11.26 -8.14
N VAL A 460 -19.64 10.33 -7.62
CA VAL A 460 -18.82 9.39 -8.39
C VAL A 460 -19.10 7.96 -7.92
N PHE A 461 -19.31 7.03 -8.85
CA PHE A 461 -19.56 5.64 -8.44
C PHE A 461 -18.28 4.94 -7.95
N TRP A 462 -17.19 5.00 -8.72
CA TRP A 462 -15.90 4.42 -8.35
C TRP A 462 -14.76 5.44 -8.41
N ARG A 463 -13.91 5.50 -7.39
CA ARG A 463 -12.74 6.39 -7.34
C ARG A 463 -11.49 5.62 -6.92
N THR A 464 -10.33 5.96 -7.47
CA THR A 464 -9.05 5.55 -6.87
C THR A 464 -8.90 6.07 -5.44
N ASP A 465 -8.15 5.37 -4.59
CA ASP A 465 -7.76 5.91 -3.30
C ASP A 465 -6.72 7.01 -3.50
N PRO A 466 -7.03 8.30 -3.21
CA PRO A 466 -6.12 9.42 -3.47
C PRO A 466 -4.87 9.38 -2.60
N ALA A 467 -4.81 8.57 -1.53
CA ALA A 467 -3.64 8.45 -0.69
C ALA A 467 -2.65 7.37 -1.16
N ASN A 468 -3.10 6.35 -1.91
CA ASN A 468 -2.23 5.26 -2.34
C ASN A 468 -1.48 5.61 -3.63
N GLU A 469 -0.25 6.09 -3.46
CA GLU A 469 0.63 6.42 -4.58
C GLU A 469 1.42 5.21 -5.09
N ASP A 470 1.40 4.03 -4.46
CA ASP A 470 2.27 2.90 -4.84
C ASP A 470 1.74 2.04 -5.97
N GLY A 471 0.62 1.36 -5.72
CA GLY A 471 0.12 0.30 -6.58
C GLY A 471 -1.27 -0.12 -6.14
N ILE A 472 -2.19 -0.19 -7.09
CA ILE A 472 -3.59 -0.54 -6.88
C ILE A 472 -3.96 -1.63 -7.88
N GLN A 473 -4.48 -2.75 -7.38
CA GLN A 473 -4.85 -3.92 -8.16
C GLN A 473 -6.11 -3.67 -9.00
N PRO A 474 -6.34 -4.46 -10.07
CA PRO A 474 -7.48 -4.25 -10.96
C PRO A 474 -8.85 -4.41 -10.28
N THR A 475 -9.83 -3.65 -10.77
CA THR A 475 -11.25 -3.81 -10.45
C THR A 475 -12.02 -4.33 -11.67
N TYR A 476 -12.78 -5.41 -11.47
CA TYR A 476 -13.60 -6.06 -12.48
C TYR A 476 -15.08 -5.85 -12.17
N PHE A 477 -15.83 -5.28 -13.11
CA PHE A 477 -17.28 -5.10 -13.02
C PHE A 477 -18.01 -6.12 -13.90
N SER A 478 -19.08 -6.71 -13.39
CA SER A 478 -19.98 -7.57 -14.17
C SER A 478 -21.41 -7.57 -13.62
N ASN A 479 -22.40 -7.83 -14.47
CA ASN A 479 -23.81 -7.91 -14.10
C ASN A 479 -24.27 -6.70 -13.27
N ILE A 480 -24.00 -5.48 -13.75
CA ILE A 480 -24.40 -4.24 -13.08
C ILE A 480 -25.71 -3.72 -13.67
N THR A 481 -26.70 -3.45 -12.82
CA THR A 481 -27.91 -2.74 -13.20
C THR A 481 -27.73 -1.25 -12.89
N ALA A 482 -27.47 -0.44 -13.91
CA ALA A 482 -27.27 1.01 -13.79
C ALA A 482 -28.59 1.78 -13.94
N ILE A 483 -28.96 2.58 -12.93
CA ILE A 483 -30.18 3.39 -12.92
C ILE A 483 -29.82 4.85 -12.65
N GLY A 484 -30.14 5.75 -13.58
CA GLY A 484 -29.93 7.19 -13.39
C GLY A 484 -28.47 7.61 -13.20
N LEU A 485 -27.52 6.87 -13.79
CA LEU A 485 -26.09 7.18 -13.67
C LEU A 485 -25.62 8.19 -14.71
N ASN A 486 -24.64 9.03 -14.34
CA ASN A 486 -23.95 9.88 -15.31
C ASN A 486 -22.71 9.13 -15.85
N PRO A 487 -22.63 8.79 -17.15
CA PRO A 487 -21.50 8.06 -17.71
C PRO A 487 -20.15 8.74 -17.49
N ASP A 488 -20.12 10.08 -17.41
CA ASP A 488 -18.89 10.87 -17.22
C ASP A 488 -18.36 10.84 -15.79
N ASN A 489 -19.16 10.38 -14.82
CA ASN A 489 -18.85 10.35 -13.39
C ASN A 489 -18.85 8.91 -12.81
N LEU A 490 -18.89 7.88 -13.66
CA LEU A 490 -18.87 6.50 -13.18
C LEU A 490 -17.55 6.14 -12.50
N VAL A 491 -16.45 6.65 -13.03
CA VAL A 491 -15.09 6.32 -12.62
C VAL A 491 -14.27 7.61 -12.55
N TYR A 492 -13.49 7.77 -11.49
CA TYR A 492 -12.54 8.88 -11.37
C TYR A 492 -11.17 8.37 -10.93
N TYR A 493 -10.14 8.74 -11.70
CA TYR A 493 -8.75 8.50 -11.36
C TYR A 493 -8.13 9.74 -10.77
N ASP A 494 -7.44 9.60 -9.65
CA ASP A 494 -6.59 10.62 -9.07
C ASP A 494 -5.29 10.79 -9.86
N ARG A 495 -4.59 11.92 -9.66
CA ARG A 495 -3.27 12.16 -10.27
C ARG A 495 -2.18 11.97 -9.23
N PRO A 496 -0.99 11.50 -9.64
CA PRO A 496 0.17 11.47 -8.75
C PRO A 496 0.43 12.84 -8.11
N ALA A 497 0.62 12.87 -6.79
CA ALA A 497 0.94 14.09 -6.09
C ALA A 497 2.40 14.50 -6.32
N LEU A 498 2.64 15.75 -6.71
CA LEU A 498 3.99 16.27 -6.87
C LEU A 498 4.80 16.20 -5.55
N SER A 499 4.13 16.29 -4.40
CA SER A 499 4.75 16.13 -3.08
C SER A 499 5.31 14.75 -2.81
N ALA A 500 4.94 13.73 -3.59
CA ALA A 500 5.51 12.39 -3.51
C ALA A 500 6.76 12.23 -4.39
N VAL A 501 7.03 13.16 -5.32
CA VAL A 501 8.24 13.18 -6.18
C VAL A 501 9.42 13.74 -5.40
N THR A 502 9.83 13.00 -4.38
CA THR A 502 10.93 13.38 -3.48
C THR A 502 11.87 12.20 -3.26
N PHE A 503 13.10 12.53 -2.85
CA PHE A 503 14.17 11.55 -2.63
C PHE A 503 13.81 10.46 -1.60
N ASP A 504 12.97 10.78 -0.62
CA ASP A 504 12.50 9.88 0.45
C ASP A 504 11.18 9.16 0.10
N LYS A 505 10.65 9.36 -1.11
CA LYS A 505 9.43 8.73 -1.64
C LYS A 505 9.65 8.15 -3.03
N CYS A 506 9.04 8.71 -4.08
CA CYS A 506 9.09 8.16 -5.45
C CYS A 506 10.43 8.40 -6.15
N GLY A 507 11.25 9.33 -5.67
CA GLY A 507 12.56 9.64 -6.24
C GLY A 507 12.46 10.46 -7.52
N ASP A 508 12.96 9.89 -8.63
CA ASP A 508 13.27 10.60 -9.88
C ASP A 508 12.09 10.86 -10.81
N MET A 509 10.93 10.26 -10.51
CA MET A 509 9.69 10.35 -11.26
C MET A 509 8.53 10.17 -10.28
N GLU A 510 7.32 10.55 -10.69
CA GLU A 510 6.09 10.24 -9.98
C GLU A 510 5.92 8.74 -9.67
N CYS A 511 5.21 8.42 -8.59
CA CYS A 511 4.88 7.04 -8.27
C CYS A 511 3.78 6.50 -9.19
N ASP A 512 3.65 5.19 -9.24
CA ASP A 512 2.86 4.49 -10.24
C ASP A 512 1.43 4.12 -9.79
N GLY A 513 1.08 4.30 -8.53
CA GLY A 513 -0.20 3.87 -7.96
C GLY A 513 -1.38 4.37 -8.80
N HIS A 514 -1.46 5.67 -9.02
CA HIS A 514 -2.49 6.30 -9.84
C HIS A 514 -2.34 6.06 -11.36
N LYS A 515 -1.20 5.53 -11.80
CA LYS A 515 -0.87 5.33 -13.22
C LYS A 515 -1.09 3.90 -13.71
N LYS A 516 -1.23 2.93 -12.80
CA LYS A 516 -1.28 1.49 -13.13
C LYS A 516 -2.54 0.78 -12.59
N VAL A 517 -3.65 1.50 -12.42
CA VAL A 517 -4.93 0.93 -11.95
C VAL A 517 -5.84 0.58 -13.12
N LEU A 518 -6.30 -0.66 -13.21
CA LEU A 518 -7.12 -1.13 -14.32
C LEU A 518 -8.59 -1.32 -13.90
N VAL A 519 -9.53 -0.77 -14.66
CA VAL A 519 -10.97 -1.03 -14.51
C VAL A 519 -11.48 -1.74 -15.76
N ILE A 520 -12.06 -2.93 -15.59
CA ILE A 520 -12.56 -3.77 -16.69
C ILE A 520 -14.05 -4.06 -16.48
N ASN A 521 -14.86 -3.83 -17.51
CA ASN A 521 -16.24 -4.26 -17.58
C ASN A 521 -16.48 -5.05 -18.87
N ALA A 522 -16.13 -6.33 -18.84
CA ALA A 522 -16.11 -7.19 -20.03
C ALA A 522 -17.52 -7.49 -20.59
N ASP A 523 -18.55 -7.46 -19.75
CA ASP A 523 -19.94 -7.68 -20.19
C ASP A 523 -20.69 -6.40 -20.57
N GLY A 524 -20.06 -5.24 -20.41
CA GLY A 524 -20.61 -3.94 -20.77
C GLY A 524 -21.78 -3.44 -19.92
N THR A 525 -22.18 -4.16 -18.87
CA THR A 525 -23.37 -3.85 -18.07
C THR A 525 -23.29 -2.50 -17.34
N LEU A 526 -22.09 -2.00 -17.01
CA LEU A 526 -21.90 -0.70 -16.36
C LEU A 526 -21.83 0.46 -17.37
N PHE A 527 -21.18 0.26 -18.53
CA PHE A 527 -20.91 1.34 -19.49
C PHE A 527 -21.78 1.29 -20.76
N GLY A 528 -22.70 0.32 -20.86
CA GLY A 528 -23.56 0.06 -22.02
C GLY A 528 -22.91 -0.81 -23.11
N GLN A 529 -21.60 -1.06 -23.02
CA GLN A 529 -20.83 -1.88 -23.95
C GLN A 529 -19.54 -2.37 -23.26
N PRO A 530 -18.95 -3.51 -23.69
CA PRO A 530 -17.68 -3.99 -23.15
C PRO A 530 -16.62 -2.90 -23.17
N THR A 531 -16.12 -2.53 -21.99
CA THR A 531 -15.29 -1.33 -21.80
C THR A 531 -14.13 -1.63 -20.86
N THR A 532 -12.96 -1.08 -21.19
CA THR A 532 -11.80 -1.00 -20.29
C THR A 532 -11.45 0.46 -20.08
N ILE A 533 -11.27 0.87 -18.82
CA ILE A 533 -10.76 2.21 -18.48
C ILE A 533 -9.28 2.11 -18.13
N LEU A 534 -8.46 2.89 -18.82
CA LEU A 534 -7.02 2.93 -18.65
C LEU A 534 -6.58 4.30 -18.11
N PRO A 535 -5.79 4.36 -17.03
CA PRO A 535 -5.24 5.61 -16.53
C PRO A 535 -4.35 6.25 -17.60
N GLN A 536 -4.31 7.58 -17.63
CA GLN A 536 -3.37 8.30 -18.48
C GLN A 536 -1.96 8.27 -17.83
N SER A 537 -1.23 7.18 -18.08
CA SER A 537 0.12 6.93 -17.58
C SER A 537 1.16 7.95 -18.09
N GLU A 538 0.93 8.54 -19.25
CA GLU A 538 1.80 9.55 -19.87
C GLU A 538 1.52 10.99 -19.43
N TRP A 539 0.69 11.18 -18.40
CA TRP A 539 0.36 12.51 -17.91
C TRP A 539 1.65 13.25 -17.49
N GLN A 540 1.80 14.50 -17.94
CA GLN A 540 3.02 15.34 -17.79
C GLN A 540 4.27 14.94 -18.59
N TRP A 541 4.22 13.93 -19.46
CA TRP A 541 5.36 13.52 -20.30
C TRP A 541 6.00 14.70 -21.04
N ASP A 542 7.26 15.02 -20.73
CA ASP A 542 8.04 16.14 -21.28
C ASP A 542 7.38 17.53 -21.17
N LYS A 543 6.36 17.69 -20.31
CA LYS A 543 5.64 18.96 -20.11
C LYS A 543 6.10 19.69 -18.85
N ASN A 544 6.02 19.01 -17.71
CA ASN A 544 6.44 19.57 -16.42
C ASN A 544 7.60 18.74 -15.85
N PRO A 545 8.85 19.25 -15.93
CA PRO A 545 10.03 18.54 -15.44
C PRO A 545 9.97 18.14 -13.96
N ALA A 546 9.14 18.80 -13.14
CA ALA A 546 9.00 18.49 -11.73
C ALA A 546 8.41 17.09 -11.46
N TYR A 547 7.64 16.54 -12.41
CA TYR A 547 7.10 15.18 -12.33
C TYR A 547 8.11 14.10 -12.77
N GLY A 548 9.20 14.50 -13.41
CA GLY A 548 10.29 13.60 -13.83
C GLY A 548 9.98 12.67 -15.01
N ILE A 549 8.72 12.50 -15.41
CA ILE A 549 8.33 11.67 -16.56
C ILE A 549 8.69 12.35 -17.89
N GLY A 550 9.39 11.62 -18.76
CA GLY A 550 9.76 12.14 -20.07
C GLY A 550 10.80 11.33 -20.80
N SER A 551 11.11 11.77 -22.01
CA SER A 551 12.05 11.14 -22.94
C SER A 551 13.46 11.02 -22.36
N SER A 552 13.85 11.93 -21.48
CA SER A 552 15.16 11.93 -20.80
C SER A 552 15.36 10.76 -19.82
N LYS A 553 14.27 10.09 -19.41
CA LYS A 553 14.30 8.94 -18.51
C LYS A 553 14.28 7.59 -19.23
N VAL A 554 14.18 7.58 -20.56
CA VAL A 554 14.22 6.34 -21.35
C VAL A 554 15.62 5.71 -21.24
N PRO A 555 15.73 4.40 -20.91
CA PRO A 555 17.00 3.72 -20.81
C PRO A 555 17.88 3.88 -22.06
N ARG A 556 19.16 4.18 -21.86
CA ARG A 556 20.11 4.41 -22.97
C ARG A 556 20.23 3.22 -23.92
N ARG A 557 20.10 2.00 -23.39
CA ARG A 557 20.09 0.74 -24.17
C ARG A 557 18.93 0.65 -25.15
N MET A 558 17.80 1.29 -24.84
CA MET A 558 16.65 1.37 -25.73
C MET A 558 16.84 2.42 -26.84
N THR A 559 17.72 3.41 -26.61
CA THR A 559 17.95 4.54 -27.53
C THR A 559 19.28 4.44 -28.28
N THR A 560 19.97 3.30 -28.21
CA THR A 560 21.29 3.12 -28.84
C THR A 560 21.33 1.82 -29.63
N ASN A 561 21.66 1.89 -30.91
CA ASN A 561 21.91 0.73 -31.77
C ASN A 561 23.21 0.03 -31.39
N SER A 562 23.38 -1.21 -31.86
CA SER A 562 24.61 -1.99 -31.67
C SER A 562 25.86 -1.35 -32.29
N ASP A 563 25.69 -0.44 -33.26
CA ASP A 563 26.76 0.33 -33.91
C ASP A 563 27.09 1.67 -33.21
N GLY A 564 26.41 1.97 -32.10
CA GLY A 564 26.58 3.20 -31.32
C GLY A 564 25.75 4.39 -31.80
N THR A 565 24.96 4.25 -32.86
CA THR A 565 24.06 5.32 -33.33
C THR A 565 22.82 5.46 -32.44
N THR A 566 22.24 6.66 -32.37
CA THR A 566 21.05 6.93 -31.54
C THR A 566 19.76 6.56 -32.28
N ILE A 567 18.86 5.87 -31.58
CA ILE A 567 17.51 5.56 -32.03
C ILE A 567 16.59 6.72 -31.61
N ASP A 568 15.90 7.33 -32.58
CA ASP A 568 14.85 8.29 -32.26
C ASP A 568 13.61 7.54 -31.73
N ILE A 569 13.37 7.71 -30.43
CA ILE A 569 12.26 7.09 -29.72
C ILE A 569 10.89 7.49 -30.27
N ASN A 570 10.76 8.66 -30.89
CA ASN A 570 9.48 9.13 -31.43
C ASN A 570 9.18 8.54 -32.80
N THR A 571 10.20 7.99 -33.47
CA THR A 571 10.04 7.23 -34.70
C THR A 571 9.59 5.80 -34.39
N TYR A 572 10.24 5.12 -33.44
CA TYR A 572 9.94 3.71 -33.12
C TYR A 572 8.75 3.53 -32.16
N TRP A 573 8.60 4.45 -31.20
CA TRP A 573 7.51 4.49 -30.22
C TRP A 573 6.84 5.87 -30.22
N PRO A 574 6.10 6.20 -31.29
CA PRO A 574 5.44 7.50 -31.43
C PRO A 574 4.39 7.75 -30.33
N ASN A 575 3.77 6.69 -29.80
CA ASN A 575 2.74 6.80 -28.77
C ASN A 575 3.34 6.61 -27.36
N LYS A 576 2.91 7.42 -26.39
CA LYS A 576 3.39 7.32 -24.99
C LYS A 576 2.30 6.77 -24.07
N GLY A 577 2.72 6.08 -23.01
CA GLY A 577 1.84 5.43 -22.05
C GLY A 577 1.46 4.00 -22.45
N VAL A 578 0.36 3.52 -21.89
CA VAL A 578 -0.13 2.14 -22.04
C VAL A 578 -0.62 1.87 -23.46
N ILE A 579 -0.46 0.63 -23.95
CA ILE A 579 -1.01 0.19 -25.23
C ILE A 579 -2.52 0.45 -25.33
N ARG A 580 -2.92 1.05 -26.45
CA ARG A 580 -4.30 1.40 -26.77
C ARG A 580 -4.59 1.06 -28.23
N ASP A 581 -5.87 0.97 -28.56
CA ASP A 581 -6.35 0.89 -29.94
C ASP A 581 -7.09 2.19 -30.31
N ASP A 582 -7.56 2.27 -31.55
CA ASP A 582 -8.24 3.45 -32.09
C ASP A 582 -9.63 3.70 -31.46
N THR A 583 -10.12 2.79 -30.61
CA THR A 583 -11.39 2.96 -29.88
C THR A 583 -11.22 3.70 -28.56
N CYS A 584 -9.98 3.94 -28.13
CA CYS A 584 -9.66 4.59 -26.87
C CYS A 584 -9.80 6.11 -26.95
N GLU A 585 -10.75 6.66 -26.21
CA GLU A 585 -10.97 8.10 -26.11
C GLU A 585 -10.57 8.65 -24.74
N MET A 586 -9.87 9.79 -24.71
CA MET A 586 -9.49 10.45 -23.48
C MET A 586 -10.69 11.20 -22.87
N VAL A 587 -11.20 10.73 -21.73
CA VAL A 587 -12.31 11.36 -21.00
C VAL A 587 -11.78 12.21 -19.85
N SER A 588 -11.76 13.53 -20.03
CA SER A 588 -11.14 14.47 -19.07
C SER A 588 -11.72 14.40 -17.66
N THR A 589 -13.02 14.15 -17.51
CA THR A 589 -13.69 14.02 -16.20
C THR A 589 -13.26 12.75 -15.47
N MET A 590 -12.94 11.67 -16.19
CA MET A 590 -12.41 10.43 -15.61
C MET A 590 -10.90 10.51 -15.35
N GLN A 591 -10.21 11.43 -16.04
CA GLN A 591 -8.75 11.50 -16.10
C GLN A 591 -8.10 10.22 -16.67
N ALA A 592 -8.83 9.51 -17.52
CA ALA A 592 -8.46 8.21 -18.07
C ALA A 592 -8.98 8.02 -19.50
N TYR A 593 -8.37 7.09 -20.23
CA TYR A 593 -8.85 6.63 -21.53
C TYR A 593 -9.98 5.62 -21.34
N LYS A 594 -11.11 5.84 -22.02
CA LYS A 594 -12.21 4.89 -22.14
C LYS A 594 -12.06 4.15 -23.47
N CYS A 595 -11.76 2.85 -23.39
CA CYS A 595 -11.55 1.99 -24.55
C CYS A 595 -12.66 0.96 -24.68
N SER A 596 -12.96 0.53 -25.90
CA SER A 596 -13.71 -0.71 -26.08
C SER A 596 -12.87 -1.92 -25.60
N ALA A 597 -13.51 -3.05 -25.32
CA ALA A 597 -12.81 -4.26 -24.91
C ALA A 597 -12.16 -5.03 -26.09
N VAL A 598 -11.80 -4.35 -27.20
CA VAL A 598 -11.10 -4.96 -28.35
C VAL A 598 -9.72 -5.45 -27.93
N LEU A 599 -8.95 -4.62 -27.23
CA LEU A 599 -7.78 -5.07 -26.48
C LEU A 599 -8.21 -5.62 -25.11
N ASP A 600 -7.93 -6.90 -24.89
CA ASP A 600 -8.12 -7.55 -23.58
C ASP A 600 -6.90 -7.25 -22.69
N HIS A 601 -6.98 -6.21 -21.85
CA HIS A 601 -5.87 -5.76 -21.00
C HIS A 601 -5.74 -6.55 -19.69
N ARG A 602 -4.52 -6.77 -19.22
CA ARG A 602 -4.21 -7.32 -17.88
C ARG A 602 -2.99 -6.62 -17.27
N VAL A 603 -2.80 -6.82 -15.96
CA VAL A 603 -1.60 -6.36 -15.26
C VAL A 603 -0.57 -7.48 -15.20
N LEU A 604 0.60 -7.23 -15.78
CA LEU A 604 1.82 -8.00 -15.66
C LEU A 604 2.64 -7.44 -14.49
N LEU A 605 2.95 -8.30 -13.52
CA LEU A 605 3.85 -8.03 -12.41
C LEU A 605 5.27 -8.49 -12.77
N ILE A 606 6.21 -7.55 -12.74
CA ILE A 606 7.64 -7.76 -13.02
C ILE A 606 8.41 -7.54 -11.73
N GLU A 607 9.20 -8.52 -11.30
CA GLU A 607 9.88 -8.47 -9.99
C GLU A 607 11.36 -8.82 -10.11
N SER A 608 12.20 -8.11 -9.35
CA SER A 608 13.56 -8.56 -9.03
C SER A 608 13.54 -9.46 -7.80
N LEU A 609 14.09 -10.67 -7.93
CA LEU A 609 14.31 -11.60 -6.82
C LEU A 609 15.75 -11.58 -6.29
N ASP A 610 16.53 -10.58 -6.70
CA ASP A 610 17.90 -10.41 -6.22
C ASP A 610 17.91 -10.08 -4.71
N GLU A 611 19.03 -10.38 -4.06
CA GLU A 611 19.22 -10.09 -2.63
C GLU A 611 19.17 -8.58 -2.37
N ASP A 612 19.67 -7.78 -3.32
CA ASP A 612 19.72 -6.33 -3.29
C ASP A 612 18.46 -5.62 -3.83
N ARG A 613 17.36 -6.35 -4.10
CA ARG A 613 16.14 -5.86 -4.77
C ARG A 613 15.47 -4.63 -4.16
N ILE A 614 15.83 -4.29 -2.92
CA ILE A 614 15.35 -3.11 -2.19
C ILE A 614 16.33 -1.93 -2.29
N LEU A 615 17.63 -2.21 -2.43
CA LEU A 615 18.70 -1.22 -2.37
C LEU A 615 19.13 -0.73 -3.75
N ARG A 616 19.14 -1.62 -4.74
CA ARG A 616 19.53 -1.27 -6.11
C ARG A 616 18.36 -0.64 -6.85
N ARG A 617 18.60 0.55 -7.40
CA ARG A 617 17.65 1.22 -8.28
C ARG A 617 17.82 0.73 -9.72
N ILE A 618 16.77 0.10 -10.26
CA ILE A 618 16.70 -0.36 -11.66
C ILE A 618 15.62 0.35 -12.48
N ALA A 619 15.01 1.39 -11.88
CA ALA A 619 13.85 2.10 -12.39
C ALA A 619 14.16 3.61 -12.57
N PRO A 620 13.40 4.33 -13.42
CA PRO A 620 12.22 3.87 -14.16
C PRO A 620 12.57 2.80 -15.21
N VAL A 621 11.72 1.79 -15.37
CA VAL A 621 11.85 0.81 -16.45
C VAL A 621 11.06 1.29 -17.65
N ALA A 622 11.59 1.09 -18.86
CA ALA A 622 10.85 1.31 -20.08
C ALA A 622 10.18 0.01 -20.51
N PHE A 623 8.86 0.06 -20.63
CA PHE A 623 8.03 -1.04 -21.07
C PHE A 623 7.27 -0.60 -22.31
N ALA A 624 7.47 -1.30 -23.42
CA ALA A 624 7.00 -0.84 -24.71
C ALA A 624 6.44 -1.97 -25.55
N THR A 625 5.54 -1.65 -26.47
CA THR A 625 5.09 -2.63 -27.46
C THR A 625 6.15 -2.82 -28.53
N ASP A 626 6.15 -4.00 -29.13
CA ASP A 626 7.00 -4.35 -30.26
C ASP A 626 6.14 -4.91 -31.40
N SER A 627 6.55 -4.62 -32.63
CA SER A 627 5.94 -5.15 -33.86
C SER A 627 4.47 -4.73 -34.08
N LEU A 628 4.06 -3.55 -33.60
CA LEU A 628 2.78 -2.90 -33.97
C LEU A 628 2.97 -1.89 -35.11
N GLY A 629 1.88 -1.54 -35.80
CA GLY A 629 1.89 -0.46 -36.80
C GLY A 629 2.30 0.90 -36.22
N ALA A 630 1.98 1.15 -34.94
CA ALA A 630 2.49 2.27 -34.16
C ALA A 630 2.70 1.83 -32.71
N ASN A 631 3.96 1.77 -32.25
CA ASN A 631 4.25 1.27 -30.91
C ASN A 631 4.02 2.30 -29.80
N TYR A 632 3.79 1.78 -28.60
CA TYR A 632 3.61 2.51 -27.36
C TYR A 632 4.81 2.35 -26.45
N LEU A 633 5.21 3.41 -25.75
CA LEU A 633 6.27 3.41 -24.73
C LEU A 633 5.74 3.97 -23.41
N ASP A 634 5.79 3.14 -22.37
CA ASP A 634 5.43 3.48 -21.01
C ASP A 634 6.67 3.47 -20.09
N LEU A 635 6.71 4.39 -19.11
CA LEU A 635 7.74 4.42 -18.08
C LEU A 635 7.12 4.05 -16.74
N ILE A 636 7.78 3.17 -16.00
CA ILE A 636 7.28 2.61 -14.73
C ILE A 636 8.35 2.83 -13.66
N ASN A 637 8.04 3.62 -12.65
CA ASN A 637 8.96 4.02 -11.59
C ASN A 637 9.14 2.98 -10.47
N GLY A 638 8.14 2.12 -10.28
CA GLY A 638 8.00 1.24 -9.13
C GLY A 638 7.51 1.96 -7.86
N PRO A 639 7.36 1.21 -6.76
CA PRO A 639 6.86 1.72 -5.50
C PRO A 639 7.85 2.69 -4.82
N ALA A 640 7.32 3.50 -3.92
CA ALA A 640 8.03 4.46 -3.10
C ALA A 640 8.83 3.81 -1.97
N ASP A 641 9.65 4.63 -1.33
CA ASP A 641 10.28 4.27 -0.06
C ASP A 641 9.31 4.46 1.13
N HIS A 642 9.32 3.46 2.01
CA HIS A 642 8.56 3.39 3.27
C HIS A 642 9.45 3.31 4.52
N GLY A 643 10.77 3.47 4.36
CA GLY A 643 11.72 3.54 5.46
C GLY A 643 11.57 4.82 6.30
N ARG A 644 11.67 4.69 7.63
CA ARG A 644 11.72 5.84 8.55
C ARG A 644 13.17 6.25 8.80
N CYS A 645 13.70 7.19 8.02
CA CYS A 645 15.03 7.77 8.26
C CYS A 645 15.18 9.14 7.59
N SER A 646 16.29 9.85 7.86
CA SER A 646 16.60 11.19 7.35
C SER A 646 17.98 11.29 6.69
N SER A 647 18.38 10.31 5.84
CA SER A 647 19.66 10.33 5.10
C SER A 647 19.73 9.26 3.97
N TYR A 648 20.93 8.95 3.44
CA TYR A 648 21.19 7.89 2.44
C TYR A 648 20.70 6.48 2.85
N ALA A 649 20.29 6.29 4.11
CA ALA A 649 19.57 5.10 4.56
C ALA A 649 18.13 4.97 3.97
N CYS A 650 17.63 6.01 3.28
CA CYS A 650 16.27 6.16 2.76
C CYS A 650 16.20 6.04 1.23
N LEU A 651 16.76 4.94 0.72
CA LEU A 651 16.69 4.54 -0.69
C LEU A 651 16.18 3.10 -0.83
N LYS A 652 15.29 2.67 0.07
CA LYS A 652 14.78 1.31 0.14
C LYS A 652 13.48 1.18 -0.64
N ARG A 653 13.58 0.96 -1.95
CA ARG A 653 12.43 0.80 -2.85
C ARG A 653 12.37 -0.61 -3.40
N LEU A 654 11.22 -1.26 -3.24
CA LEU A 654 11.02 -2.59 -3.80
C LEU A 654 11.08 -2.53 -5.34
N SER A 655 11.94 -3.35 -5.93
CA SER A 655 12.00 -3.53 -7.38
C SER A 655 10.88 -4.46 -7.87
N ALA A 656 9.66 -3.95 -7.87
CA ALA A 656 8.46 -4.59 -8.41
C ALA A 656 7.66 -3.58 -9.24
N PHE A 657 7.21 -3.97 -10.43
CA PHE A 657 6.59 -3.07 -11.39
C PHE A 657 5.27 -3.64 -11.91
N LEU A 658 4.23 -2.82 -11.90
CA LEU A 658 2.93 -3.13 -12.50
C LEU A 658 2.91 -2.57 -13.93
N ALA A 659 2.96 -3.45 -14.93
CA ALA A 659 2.85 -3.09 -16.33
C ALA A 659 1.48 -3.51 -16.88
N ILE A 660 0.85 -2.67 -17.70
CA ILE A 660 -0.42 -3.03 -18.36
C ILE A 660 -0.11 -3.59 -19.74
N VAL A 661 -0.54 -4.84 -19.97
CA VAL A 661 -0.35 -5.59 -21.22
C VAL A 661 -1.69 -5.88 -21.87
N ALA A 662 -1.69 -6.32 -23.13
CA ALA A 662 -2.88 -6.77 -23.86
C ALA A 662 -2.65 -8.16 -24.46
N ARG A 663 -3.70 -8.99 -24.50
CA ARG A 663 -3.65 -10.39 -24.96
C ARG A 663 -3.02 -10.52 -26.35
N ASN A 664 -2.19 -11.54 -26.51
CA ASN A 664 -1.51 -11.91 -27.76
C ASN A 664 -0.66 -10.80 -28.36
N GLN A 665 -0.25 -9.82 -27.55
CA GLN A 665 0.65 -8.75 -27.96
C GLN A 665 2.09 -9.02 -27.50
N ASN A 666 3.02 -8.31 -28.16
CA ASN A 666 4.45 -8.41 -27.92
C ASN A 666 4.95 -7.14 -27.24
N PHE A 667 5.77 -7.31 -26.21
CA PHE A 667 6.34 -6.23 -25.43
C PHE A 667 7.85 -6.38 -25.32
N VAL A 668 8.53 -5.27 -25.03
CA VAL A 668 9.94 -5.22 -24.68
C VAL A 668 10.13 -4.44 -23.37
N LEU A 669 11.14 -4.85 -22.58
CA LEU A 669 11.46 -4.32 -21.26
C LEU A 669 12.95 -3.95 -21.21
N TYR A 670 13.21 -2.70 -20.83
CA TYR A 670 14.56 -2.16 -20.62
C TYR A 670 14.68 -1.55 -19.21
N PHE A 671 15.82 -1.79 -18.57
CA PHE A 671 16.14 -1.25 -17.24
C PHE A 671 17.07 -0.03 -17.37
N THR A 672 16.93 0.97 -16.49
CA THR A 672 17.87 2.11 -16.42
C THR A 672 19.17 1.75 -15.71
N GLY A 673 19.14 0.75 -14.81
CA GLY A 673 20.31 0.22 -14.11
C GLY A 673 20.71 -1.17 -14.61
N THR A 674 21.70 -1.79 -13.95
CA THR A 674 22.08 -3.19 -14.19
C THR A 674 20.84 -4.08 -14.07
N PRO A 675 20.49 -4.91 -15.07
CA PRO A 675 19.32 -5.79 -14.99
C PRO A 675 19.43 -6.82 -13.84
N PRO A 676 18.31 -7.30 -13.29
CA PRO A 676 18.34 -8.31 -12.24
C PRO A 676 18.92 -9.65 -12.72
N GLN A 677 19.60 -10.35 -11.81
CA GLN A 677 20.07 -11.72 -12.05
C GLN A 677 18.92 -12.73 -11.95
N LYS A 678 17.91 -12.43 -11.13
CA LYS A 678 16.69 -13.22 -11.00
C LYS A 678 15.47 -12.33 -11.23
N ILE A 679 14.75 -12.59 -12.32
CA ILE A 679 13.50 -11.88 -12.66
C ILE A 679 12.34 -12.84 -12.49
N ARG A 680 11.24 -12.38 -11.90
CA ARG A 680 9.97 -13.11 -11.88
C ARG A 680 8.91 -12.34 -12.66
N LEU A 681 8.17 -13.06 -13.51
CA LEU A 681 7.03 -12.54 -14.25
C LEU A 681 5.76 -13.31 -13.83
N SER A 682 4.69 -12.57 -13.60
CA SER A 682 3.36 -13.15 -13.36
C SER A 682 2.25 -12.18 -13.74
N MET A 683 1.03 -12.67 -13.94
CA MET A 683 -0.12 -11.82 -14.24
C MET A 683 -1.14 -11.82 -13.10
N LEU A 684 -1.83 -10.69 -12.92
CA LEU A 684 -2.90 -10.55 -11.93
C LEU A 684 -4.26 -10.94 -12.54
N GLN A 685 -4.91 -11.93 -11.93
CA GLN A 685 -6.21 -12.49 -12.34
C GLN A 685 -6.34 -12.83 -13.86
N PRO A 686 -5.34 -13.49 -14.48
CA PRO A 686 -5.46 -13.94 -15.87
C PRO A 686 -6.39 -15.18 -15.94
N ASP A 687 -7.16 -15.30 -17.02
CA ASP A 687 -7.75 -16.59 -17.36
C ASP A 687 -6.66 -17.53 -17.93
N PRO A 688 -6.87 -18.85 -17.94
CA PRO A 688 -5.83 -19.82 -18.34
C PRO A 688 -5.30 -19.67 -19.78
N THR A 689 -6.03 -18.98 -20.66
CA THR A 689 -5.68 -18.85 -22.08
C THR A 689 -5.02 -17.51 -22.41
N TYR A 690 -4.95 -16.59 -21.45
CA TYR A 690 -4.32 -15.30 -21.65
C TYR A 690 -2.82 -15.47 -21.89
N ALA A 691 -2.25 -14.84 -22.92
CA ALA A 691 -0.82 -14.98 -23.20
C ALA A 691 -0.22 -13.69 -23.77
N VAL A 692 1.03 -13.41 -23.44
CA VAL A 692 1.82 -12.29 -24.00
C VAL A 692 3.28 -12.72 -24.17
N ARG A 693 4.00 -12.04 -25.06
CA ARG A 693 5.46 -12.18 -25.20
C ARG A 693 6.16 -10.96 -24.62
N VAL A 694 7.21 -11.18 -23.84
CA VAL A 694 8.06 -10.11 -23.30
C VAL A 694 9.50 -10.36 -23.74
N GLY A 695 10.10 -9.40 -24.43
CA GLY A 695 11.53 -9.31 -24.72
C GLY A 695 12.24 -8.52 -23.64
N ILE A 696 13.25 -9.07 -23.00
CA ILE A 696 13.94 -8.44 -21.88
C ILE A 696 15.39 -8.16 -22.29
N ASP A 697 15.80 -6.89 -22.25
CA ASP A 697 17.20 -6.50 -22.46
C ASP A 697 18.03 -6.94 -21.26
N ASN A 698 18.99 -7.83 -21.51
CA ASN A 698 19.88 -8.31 -20.48
C ASN A 698 21.30 -8.49 -21.04
N PRO A 699 22.15 -7.43 -20.97
CA PRO A 699 23.48 -7.41 -21.53
C PRO A 699 24.47 -8.15 -20.65
N VAL A 700 24.33 -9.47 -20.57
CA VAL A 700 25.17 -10.35 -19.77
C VAL A 700 25.86 -11.37 -20.66
N SER A 701 27.10 -11.74 -20.30
CA SER A 701 27.87 -12.79 -20.99
C SER A 701 27.48 -14.20 -20.50
N GLY A 702 26.64 -14.32 -19.46
CA GLY A 702 26.13 -15.57 -18.92
C GLY A 702 24.85 -16.07 -19.61
N ARG A 703 24.51 -17.33 -19.38
CA ARG A 703 23.29 -17.95 -19.95
C ARG A 703 22.07 -17.58 -19.11
N LEU A 704 20.97 -17.20 -19.75
CA LEU A 704 19.68 -16.99 -19.09
C LEU A 704 18.83 -18.25 -19.16
N ASP A 705 18.53 -18.82 -18.00
CA ASP A 705 17.65 -19.97 -17.90
C ASP A 705 16.24 -19.54 -17.53
N VAL A 706 15.25 -20.02 -18.28
CA VAL A 706 13.83 -19.77 -18.01
C VAL A 706 13.23 -20.98 -17.31
N TYR A 707 12.52 -20.73 -16.21
CA TYR A 707 11.78 -21.72 -15.46
C TYR A 707 10.30 -21.34 -15.47
N SER A 708 9.43 -22.27 -15.82
CA SER A 708 7.98 -22.14 -15.61
C SER A 708 7.59 -23.07 -14.46
N ASP A 709 7.00 -22.51 -13.41
CA ASP A 709 6.57 -23.26 -12.22
C ASP A 709 7.69 -24.19 -11.69
N ASN A 710 8.91 -23.62 -11.57
CA ASN A 710 10.17 -24.28 -11.17
C ASN A 710 10.71 -25.36 -12.12
N LYS A 711 10.16 -25.52 -13.33
CA LYS A 711 10.67 -26.44 -14.35
C LYS A 711 11.44 -25.69 -15.41
N TYR A 712 12.70 -26.08 -15.66
CA TYR A 712 13.54 -25.50 -16.70
C TYR A 712 12.94 -25.73 -18.09
N ILE A 713 12.88 -24.67 -18.90
CA ILE A 713 12.40 -24.70 -20.27
C ILE A 713 13.56 -24.37 -21.22
N LEU A 714 13.96 -25.35 -22.03
CA LEU A 714 15.00 -25.19 -23.04
C LEU A 714 14.57 -24.12 -24.07
N PRO A 715 15.45 -23.18 -24.46
CA PRO A 715 15.12 -22.20 -25.50
C PRO A 715 14.80 -22.87 -26.84
N LEU A 716 14.02 -22.20 -27.69
CA LEU A 716 13.64 -22.67 -29.02
C LEU A 716 14.84 -22.86 -29.96
N ASN A 717 15.91 -22.09 -29.76
CA ASN A 717 17.19 -22.29 -30.44
C ASN A 717 18.16 -23.19 -29.63
N GLY A 718 17.75 -23.73 -28.49
CA GLY A 718 18.58 -24.59 -27.65
C GLY A 718 18.66 -26.02 -28.15
N ALA A 719 19.84 -26.62 -28.06
CA ALA A 719 20.09 -28.04 -28.28
C ALA A 719 21.08 -28.55 -27.23
N TYR A 720 21.11 -29.87 -27.01
CA TYR A 720 22.16 -30.50 -26.24
C TYR A 720 23.26 -30.98 -27.18
N ASN A 721 24.52 -30.63 -26.87
CA ASN A 721 25.66 -31.23 -27.55
C ASN A 721 25.94 -32.65 -27.00
N ASP A 722 26.89 -33.36 -27.61
CA ASP A 722 27.28 -34.74 -27.23
C ASP A 722 27.79 -34.86 -25.77
N LYS A 723 28.10 -33.74 -25.12
CA LYS A 723 28.53 -33.66 -23.72
C LYS A 723 27.38 -33.32 -22.76
N GLY A 724 26.13 -33.29 -23.24
CA GLY A 724 24.96 -32.92 -22.45
C GLY A 724 24.88 -31.43 -22.08
N GLN A 725 25.66 -30.56 -22.75
CA GLN A 725 25.65 -29.12 -22.50
C GLN A 725 24.64 -28.43 -23.43
N VAL A 726 23.93 -27.42 -22.91
CA VAL A 726 23.02 -26.59 -23.71
C VAL A 726 23.84 -25.66 -24.60
N VAL A 727 23.60 -25.74 -25.91
CA VAL A 727 24.16 -24.87 -26.95
C VAL A 727 23.03 -24.20 -27.73
N THR A 728 23.29 -23.03 -28.31
CA THR A 728 22.34 -22.24 -29.09
C THR A 728 22.63 -22.36 -30.59
N ASN A 729 21.58 -22.61 -31.37
CA ASN A 729 21.63 -22.61 -32.82
C ASN A 729 21.50 -21.17 -33.34
N VAL A 730 22.32 -20.82 -34.33
CA VAL A 730 22.28 -19.51 -34.98
C VAL A 730 21.04 -19.43 -35.89
N PRO A 731 20.22 -18.36 -35.80
CA PRO A 731 19.10 -18.16 -36.72
C PRO A 731 19.57 -18.05 -38.17
N THR A 732 18.89 -18.75 -39.06
CA THR A 732 19.10 -18.70 -40.52
C THR A 732 18.31 -17.57 -41.19
N TYR A 733 17.25 -17.07 -40.53
CA TYR A 733 16.47 -15.90 -40.95
C TYR A 733 15.92 -15.16 -39.72
N SER A 734 15.58 -13.88 -39.90
CA SER A 734 15.05 -13.04 -38.82
C SER A 734 13.75 -13.62 -38.25
N GLY A 735 13.68 -13.77 -36.93
CA GLY A 735 12.49 -14.27 -36.23
C GLY A 735 12.30 -15.79 -36.22
N GLN A 736 13.23 -16.60 -36.76
CA GLN A 736 13.09 -18.07 -36.85
C GLN A 736 12.68 -18.74 -35.54
N TYR A 737 13.22 -18.30 -34.42
CA TYR A 737 13.01 -18.90 -33.10
C TYR A 737 12.15 -18.04 -32.18
N LEU A 738 11.58 -16.95 -32.68
CA LEU A 738 10.81 -16.02 -31.84
C LEU A 738 9.50 -16.69 -31.39
N PRO A 739 9.23 -16.83 -30.08
CA PRO A 739 8.02 -17.49 -29.61
C PRO A 739 6.79 -16.64 -29.92
N ASP A 740 5.68 -17.30 -30.25
CA ASP A 740 4.37 -16.72 -30.56
C ASP A 740 3.44 -16.93 -29.35
N PRO A 741 2.96 -15.85 -28.70
CA PRO A 741 2.10 -15.96 -27.53
C PRO A 741 0.78 -16.69 -27.82
N ALA A 742 0.30 -16.71 -29.07
CA ALA A 742 -0.93 -17.40 -29.43
C ALA A 742 -0.76 -18.92 -29.62
N LYS A 743 0.48 -19.41 -29.78
CA LYS A 743 0.77 -20.82 -30.11
C LYS A 743 1.63 -21.53 -29.10
N ASN A 744 2.55 -20.81 -28.46
CA ASN A 744 3.54 -21.40 -27.57
C ASN A 744 3.07 -21.40 -26.11
N ALA A 745 3.53 -22.40 -25.37
CA ALA A 745 3.24 -22.54 -23.95
C ALA A 745 4.05 -21.55 -23.10
N SER A 746 3.63 -21.36 -21.84
CA SER A 746 4.33 -20.53 -20.88
C SER A 746 5.78 -21.01 -20.69
N GLY A 747 6.72 -20.07 -20.67
CA GLY A 747 8.15 -20.30 -20.51
C GLY A 747 8.89 -20.61 -21.81
N MET A 748 8.19 -20.84 -22.93
CA MET A 748 8.85 -20.97 -24.23
C MET A 748 9.59 -19.67 -24.57
N ASN A 749 10.86 -19.79 -24.91
CA ASN A 749 11.76 -18.66 -24.94
C ASN A 749 12.80 -18.73 -26.06
N TYR A 750 13.40 -17.58 -26.38
CA TYR A 750 14.47 -17.42 -27.35
C TYR A 750 15.40 -16.30 -26.90
N PHE A 751 16.69 -16.62 -26.77
CA PHE A 751 17.72 -15.62 -26.51
C PHE A 751 18.40 -15.22 -27.82
N ASN A 752 18.27 -13.95 -28.20
CA ASN A 752 18.97 -13.37 -29.32
C ASN A 752 20.30 -12.79 -28.82
N GLU A 753 21.39 -13.52 -29.08
CA GLU A 753 22.75 -13.15 -28.66
C GLU A 753 23.24 -11.86 -29.31
N THR A 754 22.80 -11.54 -30.54
CA THR A 754 23.21 -10.32 -31.25
C THR A 754 22.64 -9.06 -30.60
N THR A 755 21.36 -9.10 -30.24
CA THR A 755 20.68 -7.95 -29.60
C THR A 755 20.72 -8.03 -28.08
N GLN A 756 21.21 -9.13 -27.50
CA GLN A 756 21.17 -9.44 -26.06
C GLN A 756 19.75 -9.38 -25.47
N MET A 757 18.76 -9.84 -26.24
CA MET A 757 17.35 -9.82 -25.85
C MET A 757 16.84 -11.23 -25.58
N LEU A 758 16.27 -11.47 -24.39
CA LEU A 758 15.54 -12.69 -24.08
C LEU A 758 14.05 -12.51 -24.34
N TYR A 759 13.50 -13.22 -25.32
CA TYR A 759 12.07 -13.27 -25.57
C TYR A 759 11.46 -14.46 -24.85
N VAL A 760 10.40 -14.24 -24.08
CA VAL A 760 9.68 -15.29 -23.36
C VAL A 760 8.18 -15.10 -23.48
N VAL A 761 7.44 -16.19 -23.61
CA VAL A 761 5.98 -16.21 -23.58
C VAL A 761 5.50 -16.57 -22.17
N ILE A 762 4.56 -15.80 -21.62
CA ILE A 762 3.90 -16.09 -20.34
C ILE A 762 2.40 -16.32 -20.58
N ASN A 763 1.86 -17.42 -20.01
CA ASN A 763 0.45 -17.79 -20.19
C ASN A 763 -0.26 -17.92 -18.84
N GLY A 764 -1.52 -17.47 -18.81
CA GLY A 764 -2.46 -17.67 -17.73
C GLY A 764 -1.85 -17.39 -16.35
N PRO A 765 -2.16 -18.21 -15.34
CA PRO A 765 -1.68 -18.01 -13.98
C PRO A 765 -0.22 -18.49 -13.75
N SER A 766 0.47 -18.99 -14.78
CA SER A 766 1.84 -19.51 -14.64
C SER A 766 2.81 -18.46 -14.12
N VAL A 767 3.81 -18.93 -13.38
CA VAL A 767 4.88 -18.08 -12.85
C VAL A 767 6.17 -18.40 -13.57
N LEU A 768 6.78 -17.37 -14.16
CA LEU A 768 8.07 -17.51 -14.82
C LEU A 768 9.16 -16.93 -13.95
N GLU A 769 10.25 -17.68 -13.81
CA GLU A 769 11.50 -17.20 -13.23
C GLU A 769 12.61 -17.29 -14.26
N ILE A 770 13.29 -16.17 -14.47
CA ILE A 770 14.46 -16.08 -15.34
C ILE A 770 15.66 -15.94 -14.42
N ARG A 771 16.62 -16.85 -14.57
CA ARG A 771 17.81 -16.93 -13.71
C ARG A 771 19.05 -16.83 -14.57
N LEU A 772 19.91 -15.87 -14.26
CA LEU A 772 21.25 -15.81 -14.81
C LEU A 772 22.07 -16.98 -14.25
N GLN A 773 22.44 -17.91 -15.11
CA GLN A 773 23.46 -18.90 -14.79
C GLN A 773 24.82 -18.27 -14.99
N GLN A 774 25.56 -18.19 -13.89
CA GLN A 774 26.94 -17.76 -13.94
C GLN A 774 27.77 -18.81 -14.69
N ILE A 775 28.75 -18.33 -15.47
CA ILE A 775 29.77 -19.20 -16.07
C ILE A 775 30.47 -19.92 -14.90
N PRO A 776 30.52 -21.27 -14.89
CA PRO A 776 31.18 -22.00 -13.81
C PRO A 776 32.63 -21.51 -13.67
N SER A 777 33.06 -21.21 -12.45
CA SER A 777 34.39 -20.67 -12.16
C SER A 777 35.54 -21.53 -12.71
N SER A 778 35.31 -22.82 -12.94
CA SER A 778 36.27 -23.75 -13.56
C SER A 778 36.58 -23.47 -15.04
N TYR A 779 35.75 -22.67 -15.73
CA TYR A 779 35.92 -22.27 -17.13
C TYR A 779 36.65 -20.93 -17.25
N ILE A 780 36.73 -20.15 -16.17
CA ILE A 780 37.42 -18.85 -16.14
C ILE A 780 38.82 -19.12 -15.58
N ARG A 781 39.85 -19.01 -16.43
CA ARG A 781 41.24 -19.21 -16.01
C ARG A 781 42.05 -17.96 -16.28
N VAL A 782 42.89 -17.60 -15.32
CA VAL A 782 44.08 -16.79 -15.59
C VAL A 782 45.02 -17.66 -16.42
N VAL A 783 45.08 -17.41 -17.73
CA VAL A 783 45.99 -18.10 -18.66
C VAL A 783 47.42 -17.65 -18.46
N LYS A 784 47.64 -16.44 -17.92
CA LYS A 784 48.98 -15.92 -17.65
C LYS A 784 48.96 -14.87 -16.56
N VAL A 785 49.80 -15.05 -15.54
CA VAL A 785 50.21 -13.94 -14.67
C VAL A 785 51.35 -13.21 -15.38
N VAL A 786 51.09 -12.00 -15.85
CA VAL A 786 52.04 -11.20 -16.64
C VAL A 786 53.21 -10.68 -15.79
N SER A 787 53.03 -10.56 -14.47
CA SER A 787 54.13 -10.38 -13.51
C SER A 787 53.76 -10.74 -12.07
N GLU A 788 54.61 -11.51 -11.41
CA GLU A 788 54.68 -11.69 -9.95
C GLU A 788 56.08 -11.25 -9.48
N ALA A 789 56.16 -10.28 -8.57
CA ALA A 789 57.45 -9.84 -8.05
C ALA A 789 57.93 -10.81 -6.96
N SER A 790 58.81 -11.76 -7.31
CA SER A 790 59.52 -12.60 -6.33
C SER A 790 60.90 -12.01 -5.98
N SER A 791 61.19 -11.93 -4.69
CA SER A 791 62.40 -11.35 -4.13
C SER A 791 63.55 -12.36 -4.10
N GLY A 792 64.64 -12.12 -4.86
CA GLY A 792 65.85 -12.94 -4.79
C GLY A 792 67.12 -12.30 -5.37
N SER A 793 68.01 -11.87 -4.48
CA SER A 793 69.47 -11.60 -4.63
C SER A 793 69.97 -10.23 -5.17
N ARG A 794 70.70 -9.55 -4.27
CA ARG A 794 71.49 -8.28 -4.27
C ARG A 794 72.13 -7.87 -5.63
N ARG A 795 72.12 -6.61 -6.10
CA ARG A 795 72.34 -5.31 -5.42
C ARG A 795 71.91 -4.10 -6.33
N ARG A 796 71.18 -3.14 -5.74
CA ARG A 796 70.91 -1.71 -6.12
C ARG A 796 70.34 -1.36 -7.52
N ARG A 797 69.00 -1.25 -7.60
CA ARG A 797 68.21 -0.11 -8.16
C ARG A 797 66.72 -0.31 -7.77
N SER A 798 66.03 0.81 -7.52
CA SER A 798 64.64 0.93 -7.02
C SER A 798 63.60 0.32 -7.98
N ALA A 799 62.89 -0.72 -7.55
CA ALA A 799 61.74 -1.36 -8.21
C ALA A 799 60.51 -1.20 -7.27
N THR A 800 59.50 -0.40 -7.62
CA THR A 800 58.23 -0.70 -8.33
C THR A 800 57.28 -1.68 -7.65
N SER A 801 56.06 -1.16 -7.43
CA SER A 801 54.82 -1.75 -6.93
C SER A 801 54.57 -3.22 -7.27
N SER A 802 54.23 -4.01 -6.26
CA SER A 802 53.67 -5.35 -6.40
C SER A 802 52.19 -5.27 -6.79
N GLY A 803 51.90 -5.17 -8.10
CA GLY A 803 50.58 -5.37 -8.67
C GLY A 803 50.60 -6.61 -9.56
N VAL A 804 49.62 -7.49 -9.42
CA VAL A 804 49.51 -8.69 -10.26
C VAL A 804 48.72 -8.30 -11.52
N GLN A 805 49.35 -8.43 -12.69
CA GLN A 805 48.66 -8.34 -13.97
C GLN A 805 48.33 -9.75 -14.46
N VAL A 806 47.10 -9.98 -14.91
CA VAL A 806 46.62 -11.29 -15.33
C VAL A 806 45.91 -11.24 -16.69
N GLU A 807 46.23 -12.19 -17.55
CA GLU A 807 45.56 -12.48 -18.82
C GLU A 807 44.58 -13.63 -18.58
N MET A 808 43.37 -13.53 -19.13
CA MET A 808 42.27 -14.47 -18.84
C MET A 808 41.70 -15.10 -20.10
N ASP A 809 41.26 -16.35 -19.97
CA ASP A 809 40.59 -17.11 -21.01
C ASP A 809 39.36 -17.82 -20.43
N ILE A 810 38.33 -17.99 -21.26
CA ILE A 810 37.08 -18.67 -20.94
C ILE A 810 36.96 -19.91 -21.84
N THR A 811 37.57 -21.02 -21.42
CA THR A 811 37.62 -22.28 -22.19
C THR A 811 37.36 -23.52 -21.33
N THR A 812 36.92 -24.62 -21.96
CA THR A 812 36.75 -25.91 -21.27
C THR A 812 38.09 -26.45 -20.74
N PRO A 813 38.16 -26.99 -19.51
CA PRO A 813 39.37 -27.61 -18.96
C PRO A 813 39.93 -28.72 -19.86
N PRO A 814 41.26 -28.82 -20.08
CA PRO A 814 41.85 -30.00 -20.70
C PRO A 814 41.64 -31.22 -19.79
N ALA A 815 41.38 -32.40 -20.39
CA ALA A 815 41.20 -33.64 -19.65
C ALA A 815 42.49 -33.98 -18.88
N SER A 816 42.38 -34.16 -17.56
CA SER A 816 43.53 -34.47 -16.71
C SER A 816 44.09 -35.86 -17.04
N THR A 817 45.29 -35.93 -17.59
CA THR A 817 46.10 -37.15 -17.62
C THR A 817 46.51 -37.52 -16.20
N ILE A 818 46.01 -38.66 -15.72
CA ILE A 818 46.38 -39.24 -14.43
C ILE A 818 47.73 -39.94 -14.60
N GLU A 819 48.77 -39.47 -13.92
CA GLU A 819 49.91 -40.32 -13.56
C GLU A 819 49.85 -40.65 -12.05
N PRO A 820 50.14 -41.90 -11.64
CA PRO A 820 50.01 -42.33 -10.27
C PRO A 820 51.29 -42.01 -9.48
N VAL A 821 51.17 -41.28 -8.38
CA VAL A 821 52.22 -41.22 -7.36
C VAL A 821 51.70 -41.79 -6.04
N SER A 822 52.54 -42.67 -5.50
CA SER A 822 52.35 -43.59 -4.39
C SER A 822 52.05 -42.96 -3.03
N THR A 823 51.26 -43.70 -2.26
CA THR A 823 50.87 -43.52 -0.87
C THR A 823 52.02 -43.65 0.14
N SER A 824 52.11 -42.72 1.10
CA SER A 824 52.46 -43.01 2.50
C SER A 824 51.98 -41.91 3.46
N THR A 825 51.09 -42.29 4.38
CA THR A 825 50.86 -41.83 5.79
C THR A 825 51.68 -40.61 6.27
N THR A 826 51.15 -39.59 6.96
CA THR A 826 50.31 -39.60 8.19
C THR A 826 49.84 -38.15 8.45
N ALA A 827 48.61 -37.95 8.95
CA ALA A 827 48.13 -36.63 9.39
C ALA A 827 48.86 -36.14 10.67
N PRO A 828 48.91 -34.82 10.88
CA PRO A 828 48.11 -34.29 11.99
C PRO A 828 47.22 -33.11 11.59
N GLU A 829 46.07 -33.04 12.24
CA GLU A 829 45.16 -31.88 12.25
C GLU A 829 45.86 -30.65 12.84
N THR A 830 45.91 -29.56 12.06
CA THR A 830 46.02 -28.19 12.54
C THR A 830 45.20 -27.30 11.62
N THR A 831 44.06 -26.81 12.12
CA THR A 831 43.25 -25.77 11.47
C THR A 831 43.97 -24.43 11.64
N THR A 832 44.62 -23.95 10.58
CA THR A 832 45.02 -22.56 10.44
C THR A 832 44.16 -21.92 9.36
N ASP A 833 43.27 -21.01 9.76
CA ASP A 833 42.66 -20.02 8.87
C ASP A 833 43.79 -19.31 8.11
N THR A 834 43.91 -19.62 6.82
CA THR A 834 44.82 -18.94 5.92
C THR A 834 44.00 -17.90 5.18
N GLU A 835 44.30 -16.63 5.40
CA GLU A 835 43.77 -15.52 4.59
C GLU A 835 43.97 -15.84 3.09
N PRO A 836 42.95 -15.64 2.23
CA PRO A 836 43.09 -15.87 0.81
C PRO A 836 44.21 -14.99 0.24
N SER A 837 45.02 -15.55 -0.65
CA SER A 837 46.10 -14.80 -1.30
C SER A 837 45.55 -13.61 -2.09
N VAL A 838 46.35 -12.55 -2.27
CA VAL A 838 46.01 -11.39 -3.13
C VAL A 838 45.57 -11.83 -4.54
N LEU A 839 46.13 -12.94 -5.04
CA LEU A 839 45.77 -13.54 -6.31
C LEU A 839 44.37 -14.19 -6.29
N GLU A 840 43.98 -14.85 -5.20
CA GLU A 840 42.63 -15.45 -5.02
C GLU A 840 41.54 -14.38 -4.85
N LEU A 841 41.82 -13.31 -4.08
CA LEU A 841 40.95 -12.14 -3.95
C LEU A 841 40.79 -11.38 -5.27
N ALA A 842 41.88 -11.21 -6.04
CA ALA A 842 41.83 -10.65 -7.39
C ALA A 842 41.05 -11.54 -8.36
N HIS A 843 41.25 -12.86 -8.30
CA HIS A 843 40.50 -13.83 -9.12
C HIS A 843 38.99 -13.73 -8.86
N ALA A 844 38.57 -13.73 -7.59
CA ALA A 844 37.16 -13.66 -7.21
C ALA A 844 36.51 -12.33 -7.65
N THR A 845 37.23 -11.22 -7.52
CA THR A 845 36.77 -9.88 -7.92
C THR A 845 36.61 -9.76 -9.44
N LEU A 846 37.58 -10.28 -10.21
CA LEU A 846 37.53 -10.29 -11.68
C LEU A 846 36.45 -11.23 -12.23
N ILE A 847 36.32 -12.43 -11.64
CA ILE A 847 35.24 -13.37 -11.99
C ILE A 847 33.88 -12.70 -11.78
N ASN A 848 33.66 -12.05 -10.65
CA ASN A 848 32.42 -11.33 -10.36
C ASN A 848 32.19 -10.16 -11.34
N GLY A 849 33.23 -9.37 -11.65
CA GLY A 849 33.14 -8.25 -12.59
C GLY A 849 32.83 -8.65 -14.04
N VAL A 850 33.31 -9.82 -14.49
CA VAL A 850 32.98 -10.42 -15.80
C VAL A 850 31.57 -11.01 -15.77
N GLN A 851 31.22 -11.76 -14.72
CA GLN A 851 29.92 -12.42 -14.58
C GLN A 851 28.74 -11.44 -14.46
N THR A 852 28.97 -10.22 -13.96
CA THR A 852 27.96 -9.17 -13.77
C THR A 852 28.02 -8.05 -14.80
N ASN A 853 28.97 -8.13 -15.76
CA ASN A 853 29.27 -7.10 -16.76
C ASN A 853 29.57 -5.70 -16.19
N ILE A 854 29.92 -5.59 -14.91
CA ILE A 854 30.32 -4.34 -14.25
C ILE A 854 31.59 -3.76 -14.91
N LEU A 855 32.50 -4.62 -15.38
CA LEU A 855 33.72 -4.22 -16.08
C LEU A 855 33.45 -3.64 -17.49
N GLY A 856 32.45 -4.13 -18.21
CA GLY A 856 32.04 -3.58 -19.50
C GLY A 856 31.36 -2.21 -19.37
N ALA A 857 30.53 -2.04 -18.34
CA ALA A 857 29.85 -0.78 -18.03
C ALA A 857 30.83 0.34 -17.62
N ALA A 858 31.88 0.02 -16.85
CA ALA A 858 32.91 0.98 -16.46
C ALA A 858 33.83 1.44 -17.62
N LEU A 859 33.94 0.61 -18.67
CA LEU A 859 34.79 0.83 -19.84
C LEU A 859 34.01 1.27 -21.09
N ASN A 860 32.68 1.41 -20.98
CA ASN A 860 31.77 1.69 -22.09
C ASN A 860 32.00 0.76 -23.30
N THR A 861 32.25 -0.53 -23.03
CA THR A 861 32.57 -1.56 -24.02
C THR A 861 31.85 -2.88 -23.71
N ILE A 862 31.60 -3.70 -24.74
CA ILE A 862 30.99 -5.03 -24.59
C ILE A 862 32.12 -6.04 -24.35
N VAL A 863 32.08 -6.78 -23.25
CA VAL A 863 32.89 -8.00 -23.09
C VAL A 863 32.16 -9.13 -23.81
N SER A 864 32.19 -9.08 -25.14
CA SER A 864 31.82 -10.18 -26.02
C SER A 864 33.10 -10.79 -26.58
N GLY A 865 33.16 -12.12 -26.60
CA GLY A 865 34.08 -12.79 -27.52
C GLY A 865 33.78 -12.29 -28.93
N ASN A 866 34.76 -11.58 -29.49
CA ASN A 866 34.80 -10.95 -30.81
C ASN A 866 34.39 -9.47 -30.87
N THR A 867 35.36 -8.73 -31.44
CA THR A 867 35.59 -7.29 -31.62
C THR A 867 34.56 -6.55 -32.47
N HIS A 868 34.18 -5.33 -32.06
CA HIS A 868 34.05 -4.16 -32.94
C HIS A 868 34.10 -2.86 -32.10
N VAL A 869 34.92 -1.89 -32.52
CA VAL A 869 35.14 -0.60 -31.83
C VAL A 869 34.48 0.52 -32.64
N SER A 870 33.54 1.27 -32.03
CA SER A 870 33.05 2.55 -32.56
C SER A 870 33.60 3.71 -31.73
N GLN A 871 34.14 4.74 -32.41
CA GLN A 871 34.77 5.93 -31.85
C GLN A 871 33.83 6.81 -31.02
N LEU A 872 34.39 7.51 -30.01
CA LEU A 872 33.76 8.61 -29.26
C LEU A 872 34.46 9.94 -29.63
N GLY A 873 33.74 10.91 -30.23
CA GLY A 873 34.08 12.35 -30.30
C GLY A 873 34.43 12.94 -31.68
N THR A 874 34.02 14.21 -31.93
CA THR A 874 34.23 14.96 -33.19
C THR A 874 35.55 15.74 -33.25
N ALA A 875 35.99 16.11 -34.47
CA ALA A 875 37.35 16.58 -34.78
C ALA A 875 37.80 17.96 -34.21
N GLU A 876 36.92 18.80 -33.65
CA GLU A 876 37.29 20.20 -33.36
C GLU A 876 37.41 20.60 -31.87
N ASN A 877 36.89 19.86 -30.89
CA ASN A 877 37.17 20.14 -29.47
C ASN A 877 36.90 18.93 -28.53
N PRO A 878 37.93 18.20 -28.08
CA PRO A 878 37.76 17.01 -27.23
C PRO A 878 37.67 17.26 -25.70
N TRP A 879 37.70 18.51 -25.19
CA TRP A 879 38.02 18.74 -23.76
C TRP A 879 37.21 19.84 -23.03
N ILE A 880 35.87 19.85 -23.12
CA ILE A 880 35.02 20.60 -22.18
C ILE A 880 34.49 19.63 -21.12
N TYR A 881 34.85 19.84 -19.85
CA TYR A 881 34.23 19.19 -18.69
C TYR A 881 33.35 20.20 -17.95
N ASN A 882 32.10 19.85 -17.70
CA ASN A 882 31.21 20.54 -16.76
C ASN A 882 31.04 19.65 -15.53
N ILE A 883 31.57 20.05 -14.38
CA ILE A 883 31.36 19.34 -13.11
C ILE A 883 30.14 19.95 -12.45
N SER A 884 28.98 19.36 -12.72
CA SER A 884 27.81 19.49 -11.86
C SER A 884 27.48 18.11 -11.30
N ASP A 885 27.39 18.07 -9.97
CA ASP A 885 26.93 16.96 -9.12
C ASP A 885 27.96 15.89 -8.73
N VAL A 886 28.68 16.17 -7.64
CA VAL A 886 29.23 15.12 -6.75
C VAL A 886 28.81 15.49 -5.32
N ARG A 887 27.62 15.06 -4.90
CA ARG A 887 27.29 14.91 -3.48
C ARG A 887 27.93 13.62 -2.97
N GLY A 888 28.75 13.76 -1.95
CA GLY A 888 29.79 12.82 -1.57
C GLY A 888 29.32 11.49 -0.98
N THR A 889 30.08 10.45 -1.32
CA THR A 889 30.28 9.27 -0.49
C THR A 889 31.43 9.57 0.48
N GLY A 890 31.11 9.73 1.77
CA GLY A 890 32.12 9.85 2.82
C GLY A 890 32.69 8.48 3.18
N LEU A 891 33.96 8.26 2.90
CA LEU A 891 34.80 7.26 3.59
C LEU A 891 36.22 7.85 3.72
N PHE A 892 36.49 8.53 4.83
CA PHE A 892 37.85 8.70 5.35
C PHE A 892 37.79 8.57 6.87
N ALA A 893 38.53 7.61 7.40
CA ALA A 893 38.73 7.41 8.83
C ALA A 893 39.48 8.61 9.45
N PRO A 894 39.30 8.91 10.75
CA PRO A 894 40.03 9.99 11.40
C PRO A 894 41.49 9.57 11.64
N ILE A 895 42.46 10.39 11.24
CA ILE A 895 43.87 10.21 11.60
C ILE A 895 44.26 11.32 12.59
N ILE A 896 44.59 10.92 13.82
CA ILE A 896 45.49 11.67 14.71
C ILE A 896 46.86 10.98 14.60
N ASN A 897 47.90 11.77 14.33
CA ASN A 897 49.33 11.47 14.32
C ASN A 897 49.91 10.51 13.25
N ALA A 898 50.44 11.17 12.19
CA ALA A 898 51.71 10.91 11.50
C ALA A 898 52.13 9.47 11.10
N SER A 899 52.15 9.21 9.78
CA SER A 899 53.31 8.83 8.93
C SER A 899 52.78 8.27 7.60
N TYR A 900 53.07 8.94 6.49
CA TYR A 900 52.45 8.71 5.17
C TYR A 900 52.99 7.46 4.43
N SER A 901 52.08 6.64 3.91
CA SER A 901 52.13 6.15 2.51
C SER A 901 50.73 5.79 2.04
N VAL A 902 50.14 6.63 1.16
CA VAL A 902 48.83 6.43 0.54
C VAL A 902 49.06 5.98 -0.91
N LEU A 903 48.56 4.81 -1.28
CA LEU A 903 48.43 4.39 -2.67
C LEU A 903 47.05 3.76 -2.85
N ASP A 904 46.05 4.61 -3.06
CA ASP A 904 44.78 4.26 -3.69
C ASP A 904 44.31 5.50 -4.47
N ASN A 905 43.96 5.34 -5.75
CA ASN A 905 43.45 6.33 -6.72
C ASN A 905 44.42 7.02 -7.71
N GLY A 906 45.69 6.63 -7.86
CA GLY A 906 46.53 7.16 -8.94
C GLY A 906 46.97 8.63 -8.80
N TYR A 907 46.92 9.17 -7.58
CA TYR A 907 47.50 10.46 -7.22
C TYR A 907 48.62 10.26 -6.19
N THR A 908 49.72 11.00 -6.31
CA THR A 908 50.73 11.10 -5.25
C THR A 908 50.64 12.49 -4.64
N ILE A 909 50.20 12.56 -3.38
CA ILE A 909 50.20 13.78 -2.59
C ILE A 909 51.63 13.99 -2.10
N LEU A 910 52.29 15.05 -2.57
CA LEU A 910 53.59 15.48 -2.08
C LEU A 910 53.30 16.54 -1.02
N ALA A 911 53.17 16.09 0.23
CA ALA A 911 52.96 16.99 1.35
C ALA A 911 54.31 17.62 1.76
N ASP A 912 54.52 18.89 1.41
CA ASP A 912 55.36 19.78 2.21
C ASP A 912 54.40 20.70 2.98
N GLU A 913 54.15 20.38 4.25
CA GLU A 913 53.36 21.23 5.14
C GLU A 913 54.12 22.54 5.41
N TYR A 914 53.59 23.66 4.94
CA TYR A 914 53.91 24.97 5.50
C TYR A 914 52.62 25.65 5.98
N ILE A 915 52.41 25.62 7.28
CA ILE A 915 51.38 26.43 7.94
C ILE A 915 51.94 27.84 8.06
N ASN A 916 51.32 28.79 7.36
CA ASN A 916 51.49 30.21 7.61
C ASN A 916 50.50 30.63 8.72
N ASN A 917 50.94 31.54 9.59
CA ASN A 917 50.21 32.22 10.68
C ASN A 917 48.84 32.86 10.31
N THR A 918 48.36 32.76 9.07
CA THR A 918 47.03 33.20 8.61
C THR A 918 46.00 32.08 8.39
N GLY A 919 46.30 30.81 8.71
CA GLY A 919 45.30 29.73 8.72
C GLY A 919 44.90 29.15 7.34
N ALA A 920 45.77 29.30 6.33
CA ALA A 920 45.60 28.68 5.01
C ALA A 920 46.45 27.40 4.89
N LEU A 921 45.85 26.33 4.37
CA LEU A 921 46.51 25.04 4.11
C LEU A 921 46.81 24.91 2.61
N LYS A 922 48.07 24.63 2.27
CA LYS A 922 48.52 24.40 0.89
C LYS A 922 49.23 23.05 0.80
N PHE A 923 48.92 22.28 -0.23
CA PHE A 923 49.62 21.03 -0.54
C PHE A 923 49.68 20.80 -2.05
N GLU A 924 50.70 20.05 -2.48
CA GLU A 924 51.01 19.85 -3.89
C GLU A 924 50.69 18.41 -4.29
N VAL A 925 49.99 18.25 -5.41
CA VAL A 925 49.58 16.94 -5.91
C VAL A 925 50.23 16.73 -7.27
N SER A 926 50.97 15.62 -7.39
CA SER A 926 51.49 15.13 -8.67
C SER A 926 50.67 13.93 -9.12
N LEU A 927 50.19 13.96 -10.36
CA LEU A 927 49.73 12.76 -11.04
C LEU A 927 50.95 11.92 -11.44
N ALA A 928 50.90 10.60 -11.28
CA ALA A 928 51.95 9.67 -11.74
C ALA A 928 51.25 8.46 -12.38
N ASP A 929 51.64 7.90 -13.53
CA ASP A 929 52.56 8.23 -14.62
C ASP A 929 52.08 7.38 -15.85
N PRO A 930 52.82 7.14 -16.95
CA PRO A 930 52.30 7.16 -18.32
C PRO A 930 52.27 5.75 -18.95
N SER A 931 51.16 5.29 -19.50
CA SER A 931 51.18 3.96 -20.15
C SER A 931 50.27 3.82 -21.35
N TYR A 932 50.11 4.85 -22.20
CA TYR A 932 49.73 4.61 -23.59
C TYR A 932 50.44 5.57 -24.52
N LEU A 933 51.36 5.01 -25.31
CA LEU A 933 51.78 5.57 -26.59
C LEU A 933 50.70 5.16 -27.60
N VAL A 934 49.87 6.10 -28.04
CA VAL A 934 48.83 5.80 -29.04
C VAL A 934 49.50 5.82 -30.42
N VAL A 935 49.65 4.66 -31.05
CA VAL A 935 49.90 4.55 -32.48
C VAL A 935 48.56 4.27 -33.16
N LEU A 936 48.01 5.29 -33.81
CA LEU A 936 46.95 5.10 -34.80
C LEU A 936 47.60 4.97 -36.18
N ASN A 937 46.97 4.15 -37.01
CA ASN A 937 47.31 3.79 -38.38
C ASN A 937 48.10 4.90 -39.11
N GLY A 938 49.43 4.75 -39.22
CA GLY A 938 50.32 5.62 -39.99
C GLY A 938 50.45 7.08 -39.53
N SER A 939 51.55 7.38 -38.81
CA SER A 939 52.30 8.66 -38.79
C SER A 939 51.88 9.79 -37.82
N ARG A 940 52.23 9.65 -36.53
CA ARG A 940 53.03 10.56 -35.65
C ARG A 940 52.56 10.45 -34.17
N PRO A 941 53.47 10.21 -33.20
CA PRO A 941 53.11 10.15 -31.77
C PRO A 941 52.99 11.55 -31.14
N PHE A 942 52.12 11.72 -30.14
CA PHE A 942 52.22 12.82 -29.16
C PHE A 942 52.14 12.26 -27.73
N VAL A 943 52.82 12.94 -26.80
CA VAL A 943 53.06 12.50 -25.42
C VAL A 943 52.17 13.31 -24.46
N VAL A 944 51.45 12.64 -23.56
CA VAL A 944 50.77 13.31 -22.44
C VAL A 944 51.77 13.40 -21.28
N GLU A 945 52.16 14.62 -20.91
CA GLU A 945 53.12 14.85 -19.83
C GLU A 945 52.46 14.90 -18.44
N LYS A 946 53.26 14.53 -17.44
CA LYS A 946 52.94 14.53 -16.01
C LYS A 946 52.60 15.95 -15.54
N ARG A 947 51.39 16.19 -15.02
CA ARG A 947 50.96 17.51 -14.51
C ARG A 947 50.97 17.60 -12.99
N ARG A 948 51.33 18.78 -12.48
CA ARG A 948 51.35 19.12 -11.05
C ARG A 948 50.33 20.20 -10.73
N PHE A 949 49.60 20.03 -9.65
CA PHE A 949 48.58 20.98 -9.19
C PHE A 949 48.89 21.46 -7.78
N LEU A 950 48.70 22.76 -7.55
CA LEU A 950 48.76 23.39 -6.24
C LEU A 950 47.34 23.62 -5.75
N MET A 951 46.98 23.07 -4.59
CA MET A 951 45.68 23.31 -3.94
C MET A 951 45.85 24.25 -2.75
N GLU A 952 44.90 25.17 -2.58
CA GLU A 952 44.89 26.15 -1.50
C GLU A 952 43.52 26.17 -0.83
N ALA A 953 43.48 25.88 0.47
CA ALA A 953 42.28 25.85 1.30
C ALA A 953 42.34 26.94 2.38
N ASN A 954 41.40 27.88 2.34
CA ASN A 954 41.32 29.01 3.26
C ASN A 954 40.14 28.86 4.20
N LEU A 955 40.32 29.02 5.52
CA LEU A 955 39.21 29.03 6.46
C LEU A 955 38.34 30.27 6.24
N ILE A 956 37.04 30.06 6.02
CA ILE A 956 36.07 31.14 5.71
C ILE A 956 34.98 31.30 6.77
N GLY A 957 34.91 30.44 7.79
CA GLY A 957 33.97 30.58 8.90
C GLY A 957 33.89 29.37 9.81
N ILE A 958 33.10 29.46 10.88
CA ILE A 958 32.88 28.39 11.85
C ILE A 958 31.39 28.38 12.21
N ASP A 959 30.74 27.22 12.08
CA ASP A 959 29.33 27.00 12.46
C ASP A 959 29.25 26.23 13.79
N VAL A 960 28.21 26.47 14.60
CA VAL A 960 27.98 25.73 15.85
C VAL A 960 26.67 24.94 15.73
N GLN A 961 26.72 23.63 15.95
CA GLN A 961 25.56 22.73 15.89
C GLN A 961 25.43 21.90 17.16
N LEU A 962 24.21 21.62 17.62
CA LEU A 962 23.97 20.80 18.81
C LEU A 962 24.06 19.31 18.44
N ASN A 963 25.00 18.57 19.03
CA ASN A 963 25.11 17.12 18.86
C ASN A 963 23.98 16.44 19.62
N GLN A 964 23.01 15.84 18.90
CA GLN A 964 21.80 15.27 19.51
C GLN A 964 22.05 14.01 20.33
N THR A 965 23.23 13.39 20.20
CA THR A 965 23.61 12.19 20.95
C THR A 965 24.20 12.54 22.32
N THR A 966 24.90 13.67 22.42
CA THR A 966 25.62 14.08 23.63
C THR A 966 25.06 15.34 24.29
N GLY A 967 24.18 16.09 23.61
CA GLY A 967 23.58 17.33 24.09
C GLY A 967 24.51 18.55 24.07
N THR A 968 25.71 18.43 23.49
CA THR A 968 26.74 19.48 23.49
C THR A 968 26.82 20.23 22.16
N ASN A 969 27.04 21.54 22.19
CA ASN A 969 27.33 22.35 21.00
C ASN A 969 28.71 21.99 20.44
N GLU A 970 28.75 21.63 19.16
CA GLU A 970 29.94 21.22 18.41
C GLU A 970 30.25 22.24 17.30
N THR A 971 31.54 22.53 17.13
CA THR A 971 32.03 23.66 16.34
C THR A 971 32.67 23.15 15.03
N ILE A 972 32.11 23.53 13.88
CA ILE A 972 32.48 23.01 12.57
C ILE A 972 33.09 24.11 11.68
N PRO A 973 34.38 24.04 11.31
CA PRO A 973 35.01 25.00 10.42
C PRO A 973 34.57 24.82 8.94
N ARG A 974 34.47 25.94 8.22
CA ARG A 974 34.16 26.03 6.78
C ARG A 974 35.37 26.53 6.01
N PHE A 975 35.70 25.90 4.88
CA PHE A 975 36.88 26.25 4.08
C PHE A 975 36.50 26.57 2.63
N ARG A 976 37.27 27.44 1.97
CA ARG A 976 37.20 27.72 0.52
C ARG A 976 38.46 27.22 -0.16
N ILE A 977 38.30 26.37 -1.17
CA ILE A 977 39.38 25.65 -1.85
C ILE A 977 39.52 26.12 -3.29
N GLN A 978 40.74 26.37 -3.76
CA GLN A 978 41.09 26.66 -5.15
C GLN A 978 42.26 25.79 -5.61
N MET A 979 42.30 25.48 -6.91
CA MET A 979 43.36 24.68 -7.53
C MET A 979 44.07 25.48 -8.62
N LYS A 980 45.38 25.30 -8.74
CA LYS A 980 46.20 25.88 -9.80
C LYS A 980 47.05 24.81 -10.48
N ASP A 981 46.92 24.70 -11.80
CA ASP A 981 47.81 23.85 -12.61
C ASP A 981 49.17 24.55 -12.74
N LYS A 982 50.24 23.93 -12.23
CA LYS A 982 51.59 24.50 -12.30
C LYS A 982 52.21 24.40 -13.69
N SER A 983 51.74 23.49 -14.55
CA SER A 983 52.25 23.29 -15.90
C SER A 983 51.68 24.30 -16.91
N THR A 984 50.44 24.75 -16.71
CA THR A 984 49.76 25.70 -17.62
C THR A 984 49.45 27.06 -17.00
N GLY A 985 49.62 27.23 -15.68
CA GLY A 985 49.38 28.47 -14.95
C GLY A 985 47.91 28.80 -14.67
N LYS A 986 46.96 28.00 -15.18
CA LYS A 986 45.51 28.21 -15.06
C LYS A 986 44.98 27.85 -13.65
N ILE A 987 43.93 28.56 -13.20
CA ILE A 987 43.34 28.45 -11.86
C ILE A 987 41.87 28.01 -11.97
N SER A 988 41.42 27.13 -11.08
CA SER A 988 40.03 26.65 -11.00
C SER A 988 39.10 27.67 -10.32
N GLN A 989 37.79 27.50 -10.50
CA GLN A 989 36.81 28.18 -9.66
C GLN A 989 36.94 27.70 -8.19
N SER A 990 36.53 28.55 -7.23
CA SER A 990 36.61 28.25 -5.79
C SER A 990 35.43 27.43 -5.29
N LEU A 991 35.68 26.45 -4.41
CA LEU A 991 34.67 25.58 -3.80
C LEU A 991 34.64 25.72 -2.28
N ASP A 992 33.45 25.90 -1.69
CA ASP A 992 33.28 25.97 -0.23
C ASP A 992 32.92 24.60 0.36
N TRP A 993 33.63 24.16 1.42
CA TRP A 993 33.58 22.80 1.97
C TRP A 993 33.37 22.77 3.51
N ARG A 994 32.71 21.71 4.03
CA ARG A 994 32.40 21.47 5.46
C ARG A 994 32.77 20.03 5.88
N VAL A 995 33.19 19.82 7.12
CA VAL A 995 33.60 18.49 7.66
C VAL A 995 32.54 17.94 8.62
N SER A 996 32.04 16.71 8.43
CA SER A 996 31.12 16.03 9.40
C SER A 996 31.59 14.60 9.72
N LYS A 997 31.53 14.17 11.00
CA LYS A 997 31.78 12.78 11.43
C LYS A 997 30.45 12.01 11.64
N GLN A 998 30.38 10.73 11.26
CA GLN A 998 29.35 9.77 11.73
C GLN A 998 29.99 8.53 12.41
N PRO A 999 29.32 7.87 13.37
CA PRO A 999 29.80 6.67 14.07
C PRO A 999 29.36 5.35 13.38
N VAL A 1000 30.20 4.32 13.44
CA VAL A 1000 29.98 2.96 12.90
C VAL A 1000 29.55 2.02 14.04
N SER A 1001 28.41 1.31 13.92
CA SER A 1001 28.00 0.26 14.86
C SER A 1001 28.23 -1.14 14.27
N GLN A 1002 29.00 -1.98 14.98
CA GLN A 1002 29.24 -3.39 14.68
C GLN A 1002 28.03 -4.27 15.08
N SER A 1003 27.70 -5.21 14.21
CA SER A 1003 26.76 -6.31 14.43
C SER A 1003 27.47 -7.56 14.99
N ILE A 1004 26.96 -8.14 16.07
CA ILE A 1004 27.30 -9.50 16.54
C ILE A 1004 25.98 -10.28 16.67
N TYR A 1005 25.87 -11.41 15.98
CA TYR A 1005 24.90 -12.48 16.24
C TYR A 1005 25.59 -13.57 17.06
N ASN A 1006 24.97 -14.03 18.15
CA ASN A 1006 25.10 -15.43 18.60
C ASN A 1006 23.93 -15.86 19.51
N LEU A 1007 23.34 -16.98 19.10
CA LEU A 1007 22.48 -18.01 19.72
C LEU A 1007 22.04 -17.89 21.21
N SER A 1008 20.75 -18.18 21.43
CA SER A 1008 20.09 -18.52 22.71
C SER A 1008 20.67 -19.81 23.34
N PRO A 1009 20.56 -20.09 24.67
CA PRO A 1009 19.28 -20.29 25.40
C PRO A 1009 19.23 -19.88 26.90
N GLY A 1010 18.02 -19.74 27.47
CA GLY A 1010 17.79 -20.00 28.90
C GLY A 1010 17.03 -18.94 29.72
N VAL A 1011 15.81 -19.34 30.13
CA VAL A 1011 14.89 -18.80 31.16
C VAL A 1011 14.01 -17.62 30.76
#